data_AF-A0A0K9Y0F6-F1
#
_entry.id   AF-A0A0K9Y0F6-F1
#
_cell.length_a   1.000
_cell.length_b   1.000
_cell.length_c   1.000
_cell.angle_alpha   90.00
_cell.angle_beta   90.00
_cell.angle_gamma   90.00
#
_symmetry.space_group_name_H-M   'P 1'
#
loop_
_entity.id
_entity.type
_entity.pdbx_description
1 polymer ?
#
loop_
_entity_poly.entity_id
_entity_poly.type
_entity_poly.pdbx_seq_one_letter_code
_entity_poly.pdbx_strand_id
1 'polypeptide(L)'
;MLHANTNRGLMKIVHLILILSSLNSFSQNIYFKSNGGDTDIDNKTFVENIKLLNQKVLHGYSNNDTTKFYDNVFRFYILDGDYKNGLYYLNKLKNVPEYKMLDYNEIIGVQFELYALAKLDTEKNSFSEKYANVFNKKINSLKGSSKFFLKDYFINKEQDLKIQISKFLNTDIVNDNISTPNAIKLCRYYIAYLIAKETNNIAKTLIENLDKQSFSVKDSIIITTKKGKEIALYYVLNKKIKQPKPSILNFSTYVGNNDYFISAAKLNADRGYNIIYAFSRGIYLSKDEIRPFEFEVEDVNEVIDWISKQTWSNGKVGMIGGSYDGFSQWAATKNLHPALKTIIPSASVGFGIDFPMYNNCFSPYMLRWLTHVKKETDFGTFDNEKKWLSIYNKYYKTGIAFNKLDNLYGGTNHTFQNWLKHPSFDSYWQSKIPYKKDFAKINIPILTITGYYDADQRGAMYYYNNHLKYNKDANHYFVIGPYGHSEAVSGITSDKYKGYKIDSVANIDLKEISFQWFDYILRGQEKPEFIKDKVNYQIMGTNKWKSAPSVDKISNKKLKFFLNKTRLEKIKPSRDFIIQDIDFAKRKDTLQSFNDEKILDSVIYKRDLIEKLVFESEAFNDSFEINGSFTGNLKASINKKDMDITINIYEKLPNGQYFKLTHEHFARASYSKDNTTRDLLKPNKIETIHIKNTFFTSRKIEKDSKLIILLGVRKSPDVQINYGTGKDVSEETIADAKEPLEIKWYNDSYIEIPISKE
;
A
#
# COMPACT_ATOMS: atom_id res chain seq x y z
N MET A 1 -7.96 -1.15 -7.79
CA MET A 1 -8.23 -1.29 -6.34
C MET A 1 -7.20 -2.29 -5.81
N LEU A 2 -5.92 -2.01 -6.05
CA LEU A 2 -5.33 -0.85 -5.38
C LEU A 2 -4.69 0.29 -6.20
N HIS A 3 -4.67 0.32 -7.55
CA HIS A 3 -4.03 1.46 -8.28
C HIS A 3 -4.85 2.25 -9.33
N ALA A 4 -6.18 2.08 -9.42
CA ALA A 4 -7.09 3.02 -10.13
C ALA A 4 -8.28 3.52 -9.29
N ASN A 5 -8.19 3.44 -7.96
CA ASN A 5 -9.16 4.06 -7.05
C ASN A 5 -8.48 4.83 -5.89
N THR A 6 -7.15 4.92 -5.90
CA THR A 6 -6.33 5.37 -4.76
C THR A 6 -6.08 6.88 -4.68
N ASN A 7 -6.45 7.65 -5.71
CA ASN A 7 -6.65 9.11 -5.56
C ASN A 7 -8.05 9.49 -5.04
N ARG A 8 -8.88 8.51 -4.66
CA ARG A 8 -10.09 8.74 -3.84
C ARG A 8 -9.89 8.33 -2.37
N GLY A 9 -8.65 8.03 -1.95
CA GLY A 9 -8.28 7.79 -0.54
C GLY A 9 -7.98 9.11 0.19
N LEU A 10 -6.79 9.69 -0.04
CA LEU A 10 -6.40 10.96 0.59
C LEU A 10 -7.20 12.19 0.11
N MET A 11 -7.90 12.09 -1.03
CA MET A 11 -8.79 13.15 -1.52
C MET A 11 -10.26 13.00 -1.12
N LYS A 12 -10.59 12.03 -0.25
CA LYS A 12 -11.92 11.90 0.39
C LYS A 12 -11.95 12.17 1.90
N ILE A 13 -10.84 12.66 2.48
CA ILE A 13 -10.84 13.21 3.86
C ILE A 13 -10.86 14.75 3.86
N VAL A 14 -11.03 15.37 2.68
CA VAL A 14 -11.45 16.79 2.54
C VAL A 14 -12.79 16.93 1.76
N HIS A 15 -13.39 15.82 1.29
CA HIS A 15 -14.75 15.80 0.72
C HIS A 15 -15.55 14.62 1.31
N LEU A 16 -16.66 14.94 1.98
CA LEU A 16 -17.52 14.09 2.84
C LEU A 16 -16.97 13.70 4.22
N ILE A 17 -17.33 14.49 5.24
CA ILE A 17 -17.62 13.98 6.60
C ILE A 17 -19.02 14.48 7.01
N LEU A 18 -19.95 13.54 7.16
CA LEU A 18 -21.28 13.71 7.75
C LEU A 18 -21.70 12.36 8.34
N ILE A 19 -22.56 12.39 9.38
CA ILE A 19 -23.04 11.27 10.22
C ILE A 19 -21.94 10.77 11.20
N LEU A 20 -22.12 10.69 12.53
CA LEU A 20 -23.27 11.01 13.40
C LEU A 20 -22.80 11.44 14.82
N SER A 21 -23.43 12.44 15.44
CA SER A 21 -23.74 12.49 16.88
C SER A 21 -24.87 13.49 17.13
N SER A 22 -25.77 13.16 18.05
CA SER A 22 -27.09 13.76 18.19
C SER A 22 -27.10 15.00 19.09
N LEU A 23 -27.66 16.10 18.58
CA LEU A 23 -28.42 17.07 19.39
C LEU A 23 -29.68 17.45 18.60
N ASN A 24 -30.85 17.33 19.25
CA ASN A 24 -32.13 17.72 18.67
C ASN A 24 -32.27 19.24 18.66
N SER A 25 -31.84 19.87 17.56
CA SER A 25 -32.32 21.20 17.17
C SER A 25 -33.39 21.01 16.10
N PHE A 26 -34.62 21.48 16.36
CA PHE A 26 -35.70 21.47 15.36
C PHE A 26 -35.18 22.04 14.03
N SER A 27 -35.30 21.26 12.96
CA SER A 27 -34.92 21.73 11.62
C SER A 27 -35.87 22.86 11.21
N GLN A 28 -35.44 24.10 11.40
CA GLN A 28 -36.17 25.24 10.86
C GLN A 28 -36.18 25.11 9.33
N ASN A 29 -37.38 25.19 8.76
CA ASN A 29 -37.56 25.26 7.32
C ASN A 29 -37.46 26.73 6.91
N ILE A 30 -36.64 26.99 5.89
CA ILE A 30 -36.44 28.33 5.34
C ILE A 30 -37.20 28.39 4.02
N TYR A 31 -38.03 29.42 3.84
CA TYR A 31 -38.69 29.68 2.57
C TYR A 31 -37.66 29.87 1.46
N PHE A 32 -37.72 29.01 0.44
CA PHE A 32 -36.90 29.03 -0.76
C PHE A 32 -37.67 28.43 -1.94
N LYS A 33 -37.97 29.26 -2.93
CA LYS A 33 -38.67 28.87 -4.16
C LYS A 33 -37.67 28.58 -5.27
N SER A 34 -37.55 27.30 -5.66
CA SER A 34 -37.04 26.95 -6.99
C SER A 34 -38.11 27.32 -8.03
N ASN A 35 -37.68 27.75 -9.22
CA ASN A 35 -38.57 28.36 -10.22
C ASN A 35 -39.48 27.35 -10.95
N GLY A 36 -40.38 26.67 -10.24
CA GLY A 36 -41.45 25.87 -10.85
C GLY A 36 -40.99 24.68 -11.71
N GLY A 37 -39.81 24.13 -11.43
CA GLY A 37 -39.19 23.06 -12.23
C GLY A 37 -38.21 23.54 -13.28
N ASP A 38 -38.04 24.87 -13.47
CA ASP A 38 -36.91 25.40 -14.22
C ASP A 38 -35.60 25.14 -13.46
N THR A 39 -34.68 24.45 -14.12
CA THR A 39 -33.36 24.07 -13.58
C THR A 39 -32.25 25.05 -13.97
N ASP A 40 -32.60 26.18 -14.60
CA ASP A 40 -31.63 27.22 -14.92
C ASP A 40 -31.18 28.03 -13.68
N ILE A 41 -30.11 27.51 -13.06
CA ILE A 41 -29.41 28.11 -11.92
C ILE A 41 -28.67 29.42 -12.25
N ASP A 42 -28.62 29.82 -13.52
CA ASP A 42 -28.07 31.09 -13.97
C ASP A 42 -29.13 32.19 -14.15
N ASN A 43 -30.42 31.85 -14.04
CA ASN A 43 -31.49 32.82 -14.23
C ASN A 43 -31.55 33.83 -13.07
N LYS A 44 -31.94 35.08 -13.39
CA LYS A 44 -31.88 36.21 -12.43
C LYS A 44 -32.68 35.94 -11.14
N THR A 45 -33.87 35.37 -11.26
CA THR A 45 -34.76 35.06 -10.13
C THR A 45 -34.11 34.04 -9.18
N PHE A 46 -33.43 33.04 -9.72
CA PHE A 46 -32.69 32.05 -8.91
C PHE A 46 -31.53 32.72 -8.16
N VAL A 47 -30.75 33.56 -8.83
CA VAL A 47 -29.63 34.33 -8.25
C VAL A 47 -30.10 35.21 -7.09
N GLU A 48 -31.27 35.84 -7.21
CA GLU A 48 -31.87 36.65 -6.15
C GLU A 48 -32.38 35.78 -4.98
N ASN A 49 -33.11 34.70 -5.27
CA ASN A 49 -33.61 33.77 -4.25
C ASN A 49 -32.50 33.13 -3.41
N ILE A 50 -31.38 32.74 -4.04
CA ILE A 50 -30.27 32.08 -3.33
C ILE A 50 -29.40 33.05 -2.52
N LYS A 51 -29.35 34.34 -2.89
CA LYS A 51 -28.79 35.40 -2.04
C LYS A 51 -29.65 35.64 -0.81
N LEU A 52 -30.97 35.74 -0.98
CA LEU A 52 -31.91 35.85 0.16
C LEU A 52 -31.83 34.62 1.10
N LEU A 53 -31.65 33.42 0.54
CA LEU A 53 -31.39 32.21 1.32
C LEU A 53 -30.06 32.30 2.09
N ASN A 54 -28.99 32.74 1.42
CA ASN A 54 -27.66 32.89 2.02
C ASN A 54 -27.67 33.89 3.19
N GLN A 55 -28.33 35.05 3.05
CA GLN A 55 -28.47 36.04 4.11
C GLN A 55 -29.22 35.49 5.34
N LYS A 56 -30.32 34.75 5.13
CA LYS A 56 -31.06 34.09 6.22
C LYS A 56 -30.20 33.03 6.91
N VAL A 57 -29.46 32.23 6.16
CA VAL A 57 -28.55 31.22 6.70
C VAL A 57 -27.43 31.89 7.50
N LEU A 58 -26.75 32.91 6.95
CA LEU A 58 -25.64 33.62 7.57
C LEU A 58 -26.05 34.28 8.89
N HIS A 59 -27.17 35.00 8.93
CA HIS A 59 -27.64 35.70 10.13
C HIS A 59 -27.97 34.76 11.30
N GLY A 60 -28.40 33.53 11.02
CA GLY A 60 -28.69 32.50 12.02
C GLY A 60 -27.59 31.46 12.26
N TYR A 61 -26.42 31.57 11.61
CA TYR A 61 -25.46 30.47 11.62
C TYR A 61 -24.62 30.41 12.89
N SER A 62 -24.69 29.28 13.59
CA SER A 62 -23.81 28.94 14.72
C SER A 62 -23.34 27.49 14.61
N ASN A 63 -22.14 27.19 15.12
CA ASN A 63 -21.61 25.84 15.20
C ASN A 63 -20.55 25.75 16.30
N ASN A 64 -20.62 24.73 17.15
CA ASN A 64 -19.63 24.49 18.22
C ASN A 64 -18.29 23.99 17.66
N ASP A 65 -18.31 23.37 16.47
CA ASP A 65 -17.11 23.01 15.72
C ASP A 65 -16.55 24.25 15.02
N THR A 66 -15.40 24.73 15.49
CA THR A 66 -14.77 25.96 14.99
C THR A 66 -14.29 25.84 13.54
N THR A 67 -13.85 24.65 13.12
CA THR A 67 -13.51 24.36 11.72
C THR A 67 -14.75 24.51 10.84
N LYS A 68 -15.84 23.81 11.16
CA LYS A 68 -17.10 23.90 10.42
C LYS A 68 -17.69 25.30 10.47
N PHE A 69 -17.51 26.03 11.57
CA PHE A 69 -17.93 27.42 11.69
C PHE A 69 -17.25 28.30 10.63
N TYR A 70 -15.92 28.39 10.65
CA TYR A 70 -15.17 29.22 9.69
C TYR A 70 -15.38 28.76 8.24
N ASP A 71 -15.39 27.45 7.99
CA ASP A 71 -15.60 26.86 6.66
C ASP A 71 -16.96 27.25 6.04
N ASN A 72 -18.03 27.33 6.83
CA ASN A 72 -19.32 27.81 6.33
C ASN A 72 -19.37 29.34 6.18
N VAL A 73 -18.99 30.06 7.24
CA VAL A 73 -19.12 31.52 7.32
C VAL A 73 -18.34 32.23 6.21
N PHE A 74 -17.12 31.80 5.90
CA PHE A 74 -16.34 32.44 4.83
C PHE A 74 -17.03 32.34 3.46
N ARG A 75 -17.71 31.21 3.18
CA ARG A 75 -18.41 31.00 1.90
C ARG A 75 -19.68 31.84 1.79
N PHE A 76 -20.39 32.03 2.90
CA PHE A 76 -21.58 32.87 2.92
C PHE A 76 -21.24 34.35 2.66
N TYR A 77 -20.17 34.89 3.28
CA TYR A 77 -19.72 36.25 2.99
C TYR A 77 -19.29 36.44 1.53
N ILE A 78 -18.58 35.47 0.93
CA ILE A 78 -18.20 35.54 -0.50
C ILE A 78 -19.43 35.46 -1.42
N LEU A 79 -20.47 34.69 -1.05
CA LEU A 79 -21.73 34.62 -1.81
C LEU A 79 -22.56 35.92 -1.74
N ASP A 80 -22.52 36.62 -0.61
CA ASP A 80 -23.11 37.98 -0.47
C ASP A 80 -22.26 39.08 -1.14
N GLY A 81 -21.04 38.77 -1.59
CA GLY A 81 -20.12 39.73 -2.20
C GLY A 81 -19.25 40.50 -1.20
N ASP A 82 -19.31 40.17 0.09
CA ASP A 82 -18.39 40.69 1.11
C ASP A 82 -17.09 39.88 1.11
N TYR A 83 -16.27 40.16 0.10
CA TYR A 83 -14.98 39.51 -0.10
C TYR A 83 -13.98 39.79 1.05
N LYS A 84 -14.14 40.89 1.80
CA LYS A 84 -13.25 41.24 2.92
C LYS A 84 -13.49 40.34 4.11
N ASN A 85 -14.73 40.20 4.56
CA ASN A 85 -15.07 39.25 5.63
C ASN A 85 -14.89 37.79 5.17
N GLY A 86 -15.17 37.50 3.90
CA GLY A 86 -14.83 36.21 3.27
C GLY A 86 -13.37 35.82 3.44
N LEU A 87 -12.43 36.70 3.07
CA LEU A 87 -10.99 36.46 3.24
C LEU A 87 -10.57 36.38 4.71
N TYR A 88 -11.16 37.19 5.60
CA TYR A 88 -10.89 37.14 7.04
C TYR A 88 -11.22 35.76 7.64
N TYR A 89 -12.43 35.24 7.41
CA TYR A 89 -12.84 33.94 7.93
C TYR A 89 -12.12 32.76 7.23
N LEU A 90 -11.77 32.88 5.94
CA LEU A 90 -10.92 31.89 5.28
C LEU A 90 -9.52 31.84 5.91
N ASN A 91 -8.94 32.98 6.26
CA ASN A 91 -7.65 33.00 6.97
C ASN A 91 -7.76 32.40 8.38
N LYS A 92 -8.89 32.59 9.09
CA LYS A 92 -9.13 31.90 10.37
C LYS A 92 -9.18 30.38 10.20
N LEU A 93 -9.86 29.87 9.17
CA LEU A 93 -9.90 28.43 8.85
C LEU A 93 -8.49 27.85 8.61
N LYS A 94 -7.64 28.55 7.84
CA LYS A 94 -6.25 28.11 7.56
C LYS A 94 -5.36 27.97 8.79
N ASN A 95 -5.73 28.62 9.89
CA ASN A 95 -4.96 28.66 11.14
C ASN A 95 -5.56 27.77 12.25
N VAL A 96 -6.58 26.94 11.97
CA VAL A 96 -7.12 26.01 12.96
C VAL A 96 -6.09 24.89 13.26
N PRO A 97 -5.75 24.62 14.53
CA PRO A 97 -4.67 23.68 14.89
C PRO A 97 -4.85 22.24 14.41
N GLU A 98 -6.09 21.81 14.17
CA GLU A 98 -6.47 20.43 13.83
C GLU A 98 -5.97 19.98 12.43
N TYR A 99 -5.57 20.93 11.57
CA TYR A 99 -5.10 20.68 10.20
C TYR A 99 -3.59 20.92 10.02
N LYS A 100 -2.72 20.62 11.00
CA LYS A 100 -1.27 20.84 10.86
C LYS A 100 -0.55 19.86 9.91
N MET A 101 -0.87 19.91 8.61
CA MET A 101 0.04 19.61 7.51
C MET A 101 0.52 20.94 6.92
N LEU A 102 1.72 21.37 7.32
CA LEU A 102 2.22 22.75 7.14
C LEU A 102 2.10 23.27 5.70
N ASP A 103 2.46 22.45 4.71
CA ASP A 103 2.33 22.80 3.28
C ASP A 103 0.86 23.03 2.84
N TYR A 104 -0.06 22.17 3.24
CA TYR A 104 -1.41 22.11 2.63
C TYR A 104 -2.31 23.27 3.06
N ASN A 105 -2.07 23.85 4.24
CA ASN A 105 -2.90 24.94 4.77
C ASN A 105 -2.87 26.20 3.92
N GLU A 106 -1.77 26.47 3.22
CA GLU A 106 -1.64 27.64 2.34
C GLU A 106 -2.67 27.65 1.20
N ILE A 107 -3.11 26.47 0.74
CA ILE A 107 -4.02 26.26 -0.41
C ILE A 107 -5.46 25.89 -0.02
N ILE A 108 -5.79 25.75 1.28
CA ILE A 108 -7.19 25.56 1.71
C ILE A 108 -8.06 26.70 1.19
N GLY A 109 -9.10 26.36 0.41
CA GLY A 109 -10.01 27.35 -0.18
C GLY A 109 -9.37 28.32 -1.17
N VAL A 110 -8.21 28.00 -1.75
CA VAL A 110 -7.47 28.90 -2.66
C VAL A 110 -8.28 29.41 -3.85
N GLN A 111 -9.24 28.64 -4.37
CA GLN A 111 -10.14 29.10 -5.42
C GLN A 111 -11.04 30.26 -4.96
N PHE A 112 -11.45 30.26 -3.69
CA PHE A 112 -12.20 31.35 -3.06
C PHE A 112 -11.30 32.55 -2.73
N GLU A 113 -10.09 32.30 -2.26
CA GLU A 113 -9.06 33.31 -1.99
C GLU A 113 -8.75 34.13 -3.25
N LEU A 114 -8.41 33.46 -4.35
CA LEU A 114 -8.09 34.11 -5.62
C LEU A 114 -9.28 34.85 -6.23
N TYR A 115 -10.48 34.28 -6.12
CA TYR A 115 -11.71 34.94 -6.57
C TYR A 115 -11.96 36.25 -5.80
N ALA A 116 -11.97 36.18 -4.47
CA ALA A 116 -12.21 37.33 -3.61
C ALA A 116 -11.15 38.43 -3.79
N LEU A 117 -9.87 38.06 -3.94
CA LEU A 117 -8.80 39.00 -4.23
C LEU A 117 -8.98 39.68 -5.61
N ALA A 118 -9.33 38.92 -6.66
CA ALA A 118 -9.57 39.45 -8.00
C ALA A 118 -10.82 40.36 -8.08
N LYS A 119 -11.82 40.13 -7.23
CA LYS A 119 -13.01 41.01 -7.11
C LYS A 119 -12.75 42.27 -6.29
N LEU A 120 -11.79 42.25 -5.35
CA LEU A 120 -11.37 43.40 -4.56
C LEU A 120 -10.37 44.31 -5.29
N ASP A 121 -9.76 43.83 -6.36
CA ASP A 121 -8.82 44.58 -7.19
C ASP A 121 -9.55 45.72 -7.92
N THR A 122 -9.13 46.97 -7.64
CA THR A 122 -9.72 48.20 -8.18
C THR A 122 -9.04 48.71 -9.46
N GLU A 123 -8.07 47.99 -10.04
CA GLU A 123 -7.46 48.38 -11.31
C GLU A 123 -8.49 48.42 -12.45
N LYS A 124 -8.18 49.09 -13.56
CA LYS A 124 -9.07 49.16 -14.74
C LYS A 124 -9.03 47.91 -15.64
N ASN A 125 -8.23 46.91 -15.25
CA ASN A 125 -8.03 45.66 -15.98
C ASN A 125 -9.28 44.77 -15.97
N SER A 126 -9.41 43.87 -16.94
CA SER A 126 -10.48 42.88 -16.99
C SER A 126 -10.39 41.91 -15.80
N PHE A 127 -11.51 41.26 -15.44
CA PHE A 127 -11.51 40.27 -14.36
C PHE A 127 -10.50 39.14 -14.61
N SER A 128 -10.33 38.71 -15.88
CA SER A 128 -9.36 37.66 -16.24
C SER A 128 -7.91 38.07 -15.98
N GLU A 129 -7.56 39.33 -16.26
CA GLU A 129 -6.21 39.87 -15.99
C GLU A 129 -5.95 40.03 -14.48
N LYS A 130 -6.92 40.59 -13.75
CA LYS A 130 -6.88 40.68 -12.28
C LYS A 130 -6.70 39.30 -11.64
N TYR A 131 -7.49 38.32 -12.10
CA TYR A 131 -7.41 36.94 -11.65
C TYR A 131 -6.04 36.32 -11.97
N ALA A 132 -5.51 36.53 -13.17
CA ALA A 132 -4.17 36.07 -13.55
C ALA A 132 -3.07 36.69 -12.70
N ASN A 133 -3.17 37.98 -12.35
CA ASN A 133 -2.21 38.67 -11.48
C ASN A 133 -2.19 38.06 -10.07
N VAL A 134 -3.36 37.89 -9.43
CA VAL A 134 -3.42 37.29 -8.08
C VAL A 134 -3.06 35.80 -8.09
N PHE A 135 -3.42 35.06 -9.16
CA PHE A 135 -3.02 33.66 -9.35
C PHE A 135 -1.49 33.53 -9.44
N ASN A 136 -0.84 34.33 -10.29
CA ASN A 136 0.61 34.31 -10.46
C ASN A 136 1.35 34.73 -9.19
N LYS A 137 0.83 35.72 -8.45
CA LYS A 137 1.37 36.11 -7.14
C LYS A 137 1.29 34.95 -6.14
N LYS A 138 0.16 34.25 -6.08
CA LYS A 138 -0.04 33.09 -5.20
C LYS A 138 0.85 31.90 -5.55
N ILE A 139 0.90 31.47 -6.82
CA ILE A 139 1.71 30.28 -7.20
C ILE A 139 3.22 30.50 -7.04
N ASN A 140 3.67 31.76 -7.06
CA ASN A 140 5.06 32.13 -6.77
C ASN A 140 5.37 32.23 -5.27
N SER A 141 4.36 32.39 -4.40
CA SER A 141 4.56 32.31 -2.94
C SER A 141 4.54 30.87 -2.42
N LEU A 142 3.78 29.98 -3.05
CA LEU A 142 3.67 28.57 -2.65
C LEU A 142 5.00 27.82 -2.82
N LYS A 143 5.33 26.99 -1.83
CA LYS A 143 6.50 26.10 -1.80
C LYS A 143 6.07 24.63 -1.86
N GLY A 144 7.07 23.75 -1.97
CA GLY A 144 6.92 22.31 -1.74
C GLY A 144 5.75 21.66 -2.48
N SER A 145 4.97 20.89 -1.74
CA SER A 145 3.84 20.13 -2.28
C SER A 145 2.61 21.00 -2.60
N SER A 146 2.44 22.14 -1.92
CA SER A 146 1.28 23.04 -2.06
C SER A 146 1.13 23.59 -3.47
N LYS A 147 2.26 23.99 -4.07
CA LYS A 147 2.32 24.44 -5.46
C LYS A 147 1.82 23.39 -6.45
N PHE A 148 2.01 22.12 -6.10
CA PHE A 148 1.66 20.99 -6.95
C PHE A 148 0.17 20.62 -6.84
N PHE A 149 -0.36 20.55 -5.61
CA PHE A 149 -1.78 20.26 -5.34
C PHE A 149 -2.72 21.42 -5.69
N LEU A 150 -2.20 22.63 -5.92
CA LEU A 150 -2.97 23.81 -6.34
C LEU A 150 -3.93 23.50 -7.50
N LYS A 151 -3.47 22.74 -8.51
CA LYS A 151 -4.27 22.42 -9.70
C LYS A 151 -5.57 21.68 -9.39
N ASP A 152 -5.58 20.84 -8.35
CA ASP A 152 -6.71 19.99 -8.00
C ASP A 152 -7.87 20.80 -7.38
N TYR A 153 -7.63 22.08 -7.06
CA TYR A 153 -8.69 23.01 -6.70
C TYR A 153 -9.54 23.45 -7.91
N PHE A 154 -9.02 23.40 -9.14
CA PHE A 154 -9.64 23.96 -10.36
C PHE A 154 -10.10 22.93 -11.41
N ILE A 155 -9.71 21.67 -11.30
CA ILE A 155 -10.02 20.65 -12.32
C ILE A 155 -11.48 20.14 -12.21
N ASN A 156 -12.22 20.26 -13.31
CA ASN A 156 -13.48 19.54 -13.63
C ASN A 156 -14.62 19.60 -12.57
N LYS A 157 -14.85 20.75 -11.92
CA LYS A 157 -15.90 20.87 -10.88
C LYS A 157 -17.23 21.42 -11.36
N GLU A 158 -17.27 22.23 -12.42
CA GLU A 158 -18.48 22.98 -12.78
C GLU A 158 -19.71 22.08 -13.02
N GLN A 159 -19.56 21.05 -13.87
CA GLN A 159 -20.66 20.13 -14.20
C GLN A 159 -21.08 19.28 -12.99
N ASP A 160 -20.13 18.78 -12.21
CA ASP A 160 -20.40 18.02 -10.98
C ASP A 160 -21.18 18.87 -9.96
N LEU A 161 -20.80 20.14 -9.80
CA LEU A 161 -21.48 21.10 -8.94
C LEU A 161 -22.90 21.40 -9.45
N LYS A 162 -23.07 21.60 -10.77
CA LYS A 162 -24.41 21.77 -11.38
C LYS A 162 -25.31 20.56 -11.12
N ILE A 163 -24.79 19.34 -11.26
CA ILE A 163 -25.52 18.09 -10.92
C ILE A 163 -25.92 18.05 -9.43
N GLN A 164 -25.02 18.42 -8.51
CA GLN A 164 -25.37 18.47 -7.08
C GLN A 164 -26.46 19.51 -6.80
N ILE A 165 -26.38 20.71 -7.40
CA ILE A 165 -27.39 21.77 -7.22
C ILE A 165 -28.74 21.29 -7.75
N SER A 166 -28.80 20.79 -9.00
CA SER A 166 -30.05 20.26 -9.58
C SER A 166 -30.69 19.16 -8.73
N LYS A 167 -29.90 18.34 -8.04
CA LYS A 167 -30.43 17.38 -7.08
C LYS A 167 -31.19 18.07 -5.94
N PHE A 168 -30.58 19.04 -5.25
CA PHE A 168 -31.28 19.78 -4.18
C PHE A 168 -32.57 20.45 -4.66
N LEU A 169 -32.55 21.03 -5.88
CA LEU A 169 -33.73 21.69 -6.45
C LEU A 169 -34.89 20.72 -6.72
N ASN A 170 -34.57 19.45 -7.03
CA ASN A 170 -35.55 18.43 -7.38
C ASN A 170 -36.00 17.55 -6.19
N THR A 171 -35.16 17.37 -5.16
CA THR A 171 -35.44 16.41 -4.07
C THR A 171 -35.54 17.00 -2.66
N ASP A 172 -35.01 18.20 -2.42
CA ASP A 172 -34.82 18.73 -1.06
C ASP A 172 -35.64 20.01 -0.79
N ILE A 173 -36.45 20.46 -1.76
CA ILE A 173 -37.41 21.57 -1.64
C ILE A 173 -38.82 20.97 -1.63
N VAL A 174 -39.57 21.25 -0.57
CA VAL A 174 -40.95 20.79 -0.39
C VAL A 174 -41.82 22.00 -0.04
N ASN A 175 -42.88 22.24 -0.82
CA ASN A 175 -43.80 23.38 -0.63
C ASN A 175 -43.08 24.75 -0.48
N ASP A 176 -42.20 25.10 -1.43
CA ASP A 176 -41.34 26.29 -1.41
C ASP A 176 -40.48 26.43 -0.11
N ASN A 177 -40.13 25.33 0.55
CA ASN A 177 -39.32 25.32 1.76
C ASN A 177 -38.15 24.33 1.67
N ILE A 178 -37.01 24.70 2.28
CA ILE A 178 -35.80 23.87 2.38
C ILE A 178 -35.34 23.81 3.85
N SER A 179 -34.84 22.66 4.30
CA SER A 179 -34.30 22.51 5.66
C SER A 179 -32.99 23.29 5.83
N THR A 180 -32.73 23.88 7.01
CA THR A 180 -31.46 24.61 7.27
C THR A 180 -30.20 23.83 6.86
N PRO A 181 -30.03 22.52 7.17
CA PRO A 181 -28.86 21.76 6.75
C PRO A 181 -28.70 21.60 5.23
N ASN A 182 -29.80 21.62 4.48
CA ASN A 182 -29.77 21.57 3.01
C ASN A 182 -29.60 22.96 2.40
N ALA A 183 -30.16 24.01 3.00
CA ALA A 183 -29.90 25.40 2.62
C ALA A 183 -28.41 25.73 2.68
N ILE A 184 -27.73 25.37 3.77
CA ILE A 184 -26.27 25.51 3.93
C ILE A 184 -25.52 24.82 2.77
N LYS A 185 -25.88 23.56 2.45
CA LYS A 185 -25.24 22.82 1.34
C LYS A 185 -25.50 23.48 -0.01
N LEU A 186 -26.74 23.90 -0.28
CA LEU A 186 -27.13 24.55 -1.52
C LEU A 186 -26.33 25.85 -1.74
N CYS A 187 -26.26 26.73 -0.74
CA CYS A 187 -25.43 27.94 -0.78
C CYS A 187 -23.95 27.60 -1.03
N ARG A 188 -23.38 26.61 -0.33
CA ARG A 188 -21.99 26.15 -0.53
C ARG A 188 -21.71 25.64 -1.94
N TYR A 189 -22.59 24.80 -2.49
CA TYR A 189 -22.45 24.27 -3.85
C TYR A 189 -22.59 25.38 -4.89
N TYR A 190 -23.52 26.32 -4.69
CA TYR A 190 -23.74 27.44 -5.61
C TYR A 190 -22.56 28.41 -5.67
N ILE A 191 -21.99 28.83 -4.53
CA ILE A 191 -20.81 29.70 -4.57
C ILE A 191 -19.58 29.00 -5.14
N ALA A 192 -19.44 27.69 -4.91
CA ALA A 192 -18.42 26.90 -5.59
C ALA A 192 -18.65 26.83 -7.11
N TYR A 193 -19.92 26.75 -7.56
CA TYR A 193 -20.31 26.75 -8.97
C TYR A 193 -20.00 28.09 -9.65
N LEU A 194 -20.43 29.21 -9.06
CA LEU A 194 -20.15 30.56 -9.57
C LEU A 194 -18.65 30.79 -9.79
N ILE A 195 -17.83 30.44 -8.79
CA ILE A 195 -16.37 30.58 -8.87
C ILE A 195 -15.79 29.63 -9.91
N ALA A 196 -16.24 28.37 -9.95
CA ALA A 196 -15.81 27.40 -10.94
C ALA A 196 -16.06 27.90 -12.38
N LYS A 197 -17.29 28.38 -12.65
CA LYS A 197 -17.72 28.93 -13.94
C LYS A 197 -16.89 30.15 -14.35
N GLU A 198 -16.66 31.09 -13.43
CA GLU A 198 -15.94 32.33 -13.76
C GLU A 198 -14.41 32.14 -13.84
N THR A 199 -13.83 31.12 -13.18
CA THR A 199 -12.36 31.03 -13.01
C THR A 199 -11.67 29.77 -13.56
N ASN A 200 -12.36 28.62 -13.70
CA ASN A 200 -11.68 27.35 -14.01
C ASN A 200 -10.92 27.39 -15.35
N ASN A 201 -11.50 27.98 -16.40
CA ASN A 201 -10.85 28.07 -17.71
C ASN A 201 -9.59 28.96 -17.67
N ILE A 202 -9.63 30.05 -16.89
CA ILE A 202 -8.48 30.95 -16.68
C ILE A 202 -7.40 30.22 -15.90
N ALA A 203 -7.75 29.63 -14.74
CA ALA A 203 -6.82 28.89 -13.89
C ALA A 203 -6.18 27.71 -14.62
N LYS A 204 -6.96 26.91 -15.36
CA LYS A 204 -6.46 25.80 -16.18
C LYS A 204 -5.42 26.28 -17.20
N THR A 205 -5.72 27.35 -17.93
CA THR A 205 -4.80 27.91 -18.94
C THR A 205 -3.51 28.41 -18.30
N LEU A 206 -3.59 29.08 -17.15
CA LEU A 206 -2.42 29.54 -16.40
C LEU A 206 -1.55 28.37 -15.91
N ILE A 207 -2.17 27.34 -15.31
CA ILE A 207 -1.48 26.13 -14.83
C ILE A 207 -0.77 25.43 -15.98
N GLU A 208 -1.46 25.19 -17.10
CA GLU A 208 -0.87 24.54 -18.27
C GLU A 208 0.33 25.32 -18.83
N ASN A 209 0.25 26.65 -18.87
CA ASN A 209 1.35 27.49 -19.34
C ASN A 209 2.55 27.45 -18.38
N LEU A 210 2.31 27.54 -17.07
CA LEU A 210 3.36 27.45 -16.04
C LEU A 210 4.04 26.08 -16.03
N ASP A 211 3.29 25.00 -16.27
CA ASP A 211 3.82 23.65 -16.45
C ASP A 211 4.66 23.53 -17.73
N LYS A 212 4.16 24.03 -18.87
CA LYS A 212 4.88 24.03 -20.16
C LYS A 212 6.18 24.86 -20.09
N GLN A 213 6.22 25.92 -19.28
CA GLN A 213 7.42 26.72 -19.02
C GLN A 213 8.40 26.00 -18.08
N SER A 214 7.90 25.38 -17.01
CA SER A 214 8.74 24.81 -15.94
C SER A 214 9.28 23.42 -16.29
N PHE A 215 8.53 22.60 -17.04
CA PHE A 215 8.87 21.19 -17.26
C PHE A 215 8.96 20.81 -18.74
N SER A 216 9.75 19.79 -19.02
CA SER A 216 9.77 19.07 -20.28
C SER A 216 9.32 17.64 -20.01
N VAL A 217 8.09 17.32 -20.40
CA VAL A 217 7.56 15.96 -20.40
C VAL A 217 7.82 15.37 -21.78
N LYS A 218 8.45 14.19 -21.83
CA LYS A 218 8.69 13.42 -23.05
C LYS A 218 8.08 12.04 -22.86
N ASP A 219 6.88 11.89 -23.39
CA ASP A 219 6.11 10.66 -23.38
C ASP A 219 6.35 9.83 -24.65
N SER A 220 5.87 8.60 -24.66
CA SER A 220 5.89 7.70 -25.82
C SER A 220 7.28 7.38 -26.40
N ILE A 221 8.33 7.36 -25.57
CA ILE A 221 9.66 6.96 -26.00
C ILE A 221 9.75 5.44 -26.06
N ILE A 222 10.34 4.89 -27.12
CA ILE A 222 10.71 3.48 -27.22
C ILE A 222 12.23 3.42 -27.37
N ILE A 223 12.89 2.62 -26.55
CA ILE A 223 14.30 2.26 -26.72
C ILE A 223 14.41 0.80 -27.18
N THR A 224 15.42 0.53 -27.99
CA THR A 224 15.73 -0.83 -28.46
C THR A 224 16.93 -1.35 -27.68
N THR A 225 16.77 -2.47 -26.95
CA THR A 225 17.88 -3.13 -26.26
C THR A 225 18.87 -3.74 -27.26
N LYS A 226 20.07 -4.14 -26.81
CA LYS A 226 21.09 -4.81 -27.64
C LYS A 226 20.60 -6.14 -28.24
N LYS A 227 19.54 -6.73 -27.66
CA LYS A 227 18.84 -7.94 -28.17
C LYS A 227 17.65 -7.63 -29.09
N GLY A 228 17.47 -6.38 -29.52
CA GLY A 228 16.40 -5.97 -30.44
C GLY A 228 15.01 -5.92 -29.79
N LYS A 229 14.91 -5.68 -28.48
CA LYS A 229 13.64 -5.67 -27.74
C LYS A 229 13.17 -4.25 -27.41
N GLU A 230 11.87 -4.01 -27.52
CA GLU A 230 11.26 -2.69 -27.31
C GLU A 230 10.98 -2.47 -25.82
N ILE A 231 11.57 -1.43 -25.22
CA ILE A 231 11.22 -0.94 -23.89
C ILE A 231 10.63 0.47 -24.01
N ALA A 232 9.36 0.60 -23.63
CA ALA A 232 8.66 1.87 -23.62
C ALA A 232 8.94 2.63 -22.31
N LEU A 233 9.11 3.95 -22.41
CA LEU A 233 9.35 4.83 -21.28
C LEU A 233 8.83 6.26 -21.51
N TYR A 234 8.70 7.00 -20.42
CA TYR A 234 8.60 8.45 -20.45
C TYR A 234 9.53 9.08 -19.42
N TYR A 235 9.83 10.37 -19.62
CA TYR A 235 10.62 11.13 -18.65
C TYR A 235 10.15 12.57 -18.48
N VAL A 236 10.44 13.12 -17.30
CA VAL A 236 10.14 14.50 -16.90
C VAL A 236 11.42 15.19 -16.43
N LEU A 237 11.74 16.33 -17.06
CA LEU A 237 12.87 17.19 -16.71
C LEU A 237 12.37 18.57 -16.26
N ASN A 238 13.09 19.22 -15.35
CA ASN A 238 12.87 20.63 -15.01
C ASN A 238 13.65 21.54 -15.95
N LYS A 239 12.96 22.33 -16.79
CA LYS A 239 13.57 23.22 -17.79
C LYS A 239 14.41 24.35 -17.20
N LYS A 240 14.20 24.69 -15.93
CA LYS A 240 14.96 25.74 -15.23
C LYS A 240 16.38 25.28 -14.88
N ILE A 241 16.59 23.96 -14.80
CA ILE A 241 17.88 23.36 -14.55
C ILE A 241 18.62 23.18 -15.87
N LYS A 242 19.81 23.78 -15.99
CA LYS A 242 20.64 23.72 -17.21
C LYS A 242 21.80 22.73 -17.14
N GLN A 243 22.23 22.37 -15.93
CA GLN A 243 23.33 21.42 -15.71
C GLN A 243 22.79 19.99 -15.61
N PRO A 244 23.52 18.97 -16.13
CA PRO A 244 23.12 17.57 -16.00
C PRO A 244 22.88 17.15 -14.54
N LYS A 245 21.88 16.29 -14.33
CA LYS A 245 21.40 15.90 -12.99
C LYS A 245 21.38 14.38 -12.77
N PRO A 246 21.37 13.93 -11.51
CA PRO A 246 21.10 12.53 -11.22
C PRO A 246 19.67 12.17 -11.64
N SER A 247 19.50 10.91 -11.99
CA SER A 247 18.29 10.38 -12.60
C SER A 247 17.64 9.34 -11.69
N ILE A 248 16.32 9.43 -11.49
CA ILE A 248 15.54 8.46 -10.70
C ILE A 248 14.66 7.64 -11.64
N LEU A 249 14.87 6.33 -11.64
CA LEU A 249 14.14 5.36 -12.46
C LEU A 249 13.12 4.60 -11.61
N ASN A 250 11.87 4.57 -12.09
CA ASN A 250 10.86 3.60 -11.70
C ASN A 250 10.71 2.62 -12.88
N PHE A 251 10.76 1.31 -12.64
CA PHE A 251 10.60 0.30 -13.69
C PHE A 251 9.49 -0.67 -13.31
N SER A 252 8.40 -0.69 -14.09
CA SER A 252 7.12 -1.27 -13.68
C SER A 252 6.45 -2.15 -14.74
N THR A 253 5.52 -2.99 -14.29
CA THR A 253 4.49 -3.63 -15.14
C THR A 253 3.15 -2.88 -15.14
N TYR A 254 3.05 -1.75 -14.44
CA TYR A 254 1.78 -1.05 -14.23
C TYR A 254 1.74 0.30 -14.96
N VAL A 255 0.83 0.42 -15.94
CA VAL A 255 0.49 1.70 -16.56
C VAL A 255 -0.58 2.37 -15.70
N GLY A 256 -0.18 3.44 -15.01
CA GLY A 256 -1.09 4.27 -14.24
C GLY A 256 -1.78 5.34 -15.08
N ASN A 257 -2.63 6.15 -14.45
CA ASN A 257 -3.17 7.36 -15.10
C ASN A 257 -2.02 8.37 -15.31
N ASN A 258 -1.58 8.55 -16.56
CA ASN A 258 -0.43 9.38 -16.93
C ASN A 258 -0.49 10.78 -16.29
N ASP A 259 -1.64 11.44 -16.22
CA ASP A 259 -1.76 12.78 -15.62
C ASP A 259 -1.30 12.82 -14.16
N TYR A 260 -1.59 11.78 -13.37
CA TYR A 260 -1.17 11.71 -11.96
C TYR A 260 0.30 11.33 -11.79
N PHE A 261 0.83 10.41 -12.61
CA PHE A 261 2.22 9.99 -12.49
C PHE A 261 3.19 11.04 -13.06
N ILE A 262 2.87 11.66 -14.21
CA ILE A 262 3.58 12.85 -14.72
C ILE A 262 3.54 13.97 -13.69
N SER A 263 2.42 14.14 -12.99
CA SER A 263 2.27 15.09 -11.90
C SER A 263 3.23 14.82 -10.73
N ALA A 264 3.26 13.60 -10.19
CA ALA A 264 4.23 13.22 -9.15
C ALA A 264 5.68 13.33 -9.64
N ALA A 265 5.94 13.05 -10.92
CA ALA A 265 7.24 13.21 -11.56
C ALA A 265 7.69 14.67 -11.67
N LYS A 266 6.78 15.62 -11.98
CA LYS A 266 7.09 17.07 -11.98
C LYS A 266 7.55 17.55 -10.60
N LEU A 267 6.85 17.17 -9.53
CA LEU A 267 7.26 17.50 -8.15
C LEU A 267 8.66 16.95 -7.83
N ASN A 268 8.92 15.70 -8.20
CA ASN A 268 10.23 15.08 -7.98
C ASN A 268 11.33 15.68 -8.88
N ALA A 269 10.99 16.21 -10.07
CA ALA A 269 11.90 16.94 -10.94
C ALA A 269 12.23 18.35 -10.41
N ASP A 270 11.30 19.00 -9.69
CA ASP A 270 11.55 20.28 -9.02
C ASP A 270 12.54 20.15 -7.84
N ARG A 271 12.62 18.96 -7.22
CA ARG A 271 13.69 18.61 -6.24
C ARG A 271 15.10 18.52 -6.84
N GLY A 272 15.25 18.58 -8.16
CA GLY A 272 16.54 18.61 -8.86
C GLY A 272 16.99 17.30 -9.51
N TYR A 273 16.04 16.42 -9.81
CA TYR A 273 16.26 15.12 -10.45
C TYR A 273 15.69 15.06 -11.87
N ASN A 274 16.22 14.17 -12.70
CA ASN A 274 15.51 13.71 -13.89
C ASN A 274 14.66 12.50 -13.49
N ILE A 275 13.38 12.47 -13.87
CA ILE A 275 12.47 11.38 -13.46
C ILE A 275 12.09 10.56 -14.67
N ILE A 276 12.29 9.24 -14.58
CA ILE A 276 12.03 8.29 -15.67
C ILE A 276 11.09 7.20 -15.15
N TYR A 277 10.08 6.89 -15.94
CA TYR A 277 9.24 5.70 -15.80
C TYR A 277 9.45 4.83 -17.04
N ALA A 278 9.95 3.62 -16.85
CA ALA A 278 10.09 2.63 -17.91
C ALA A 278 9.22 1.41 -17.61
N PHE A 279 8.82 0.70 -18.65
CA PHE A 279 7.86 -0.40 -18.55
C PHE A 279 8.47 -1.72 -19.06
N SER A 280 8.09 -2.82 -18.42
CA SER A 280 8.46 -4.16 -18.87
C SER A 280 7.95 -4.45 -20.29
N ARG A 281 8.51 -5.48 -20.95
CA ARG A 281 8.16 -5.86 -22.32
C ARG A 281 6.65 -6.09 -22.48
N GLY A 282 6.10 -5.58 -23.58
CA GLY A 282 4.67 -5.64 -23.90
C GLY A 282 3.76 -4.70 -23.10
N ILE A 283 4.30 -3.95 -22.14
CA ILE A 283 3.56 -2.96 -21.33
C ILE A 283 3.64 -1.57 -21.98
N TYR A 284 2.61 -0.75 -21.74
CA TYR A 284 2.46 0.60 -22.29
C TYR A 284 2.46 0.64 -23.82
N LEU A 285 3.59 0.96 -24.48
CA LEU A 285 3.67 1.02 -25.95
C LEU A 285 4.42 -0.15 -26.59
N SER A 286 5.28 -0.86 -25.85
CA SER A 286 6.06 -1.99 -26.34
C SER A 286 5.17 -3.07 -26.98
N LYS A 287 5.68 -3.74 -28.02
CA LYS A 287 4.96 -4.78 -28.77
C LYS A 287 5.39 -6.22 -28.43
N ASP A 288 6.48 -6.40 -27.70
CA ASP A 288 6.96 -7.71 -27.25
C ASP A 288 5.92 -8.44 -26.36
N GLU A 289 6.09 -9.76 -26.20
CA GLU A 289 5.23 -10.57 -25.33
C GLU A 289 5.32 -10.15 -23.85
N ILE A 290 4.16 -10.03 -23.19
CA ILE A 290 4.08 -9.72 -21.76
C ILE A 290 4.53 -10.94 -20.94
N ARG A 291 5.74 -10.85 -20.39
CA ARG A 291 6.39 -11.90 -19.60
C ARG A 291 7.02 -11.32 -18.34
N PRO A 292 6.21 -11.01 -17.31
CA PRO A 292 6.71 -10.40 -16.08
C PRO A 292 7.72 -11.29 -15.36
N PHE A 293 8.69 -10.66 -14.69
CA PHE A 293 9.84 -11.25 -13.98
C PHE A 293 10.86 -12.00 -14.86
N GLU A 294 10.65 -12.13 -16.17
CA GLU A 294 11.48 -12.99 -17.02
C GLU A 294 12.76 -12.32 -17.53
N PHE A 295 12.76 -10.98 -17.69
CA PHE A 295 13.79 -10.27 -18.46
C PHE A 295 14.37 -9.03 -17.75
N GLU A 296 13.85 -8.66 -16.59
CA GLU A 296 14.20 -7.44 -15.85
C GLU A 296 15.69 -7.34 -15.48
N VAL A 297 16.36 -8.47 -15.24
CA VAL A 297 17.82 -8.54 -15.02
C VAL A 297 18.61 -7.88 -16.15
N GLU A 298 18.08 -7.95 -17.37
CA GLU A 298 18.71 -7.44 -18.59
C GLU A 298 18.13 -6.08 -18.96
N ASP A 299 16.80 -5.99 -19.07
CA ASP A 299 16.12 -4.80 -19.60
C ASP A 299 16.28 -3.57 -18.70
N VAL A 300 16.26 -3.74 -17.38
CA VAL A 300 16.44 -2.62 -16.44
C VAL A 300 17.85 -2.03 -16.58
N ASN A 301 18.86 -2.88 -16.78
CA ASN A 301 20.24 -2.43 -16.97
C ASN A 301 20.45 -1.75 -18.34
N GLU A 302 19.74 -2.16 -19.39
CA GLU A 302 19.73 -1.46 -20.69
C GLU A 302 19.06 -0.07 -20.59
N VAL A 303 17.98 0.06 -19.80
CA VAL A 303 17.38 1.37 -19.49
C VAL A 303 18.36 2.26 -18.70
N ILE A 304 19.06 1.71 -17.71
CA ILE A 304 20.06 2.44 -16.92
C ILE A 304 21.23 2.90 -17.82
N ASP A 305 21.72 2.05 -18.74
CA ASP A 305 22.74 2.41 -19.73
C ASP A 305 22.26 3.56 -20.62
N TRP A 306 21.03 3.47 -21.16
CA TRP A 306 20.42 4.55 -21.96
C TRP A 306 20.31 5.87 -21.19
N ILE A 307 19.82 5.83 -19.94
CA ILE A 307 19.72 7.02 -19.05
C ILE A 307 21.11 7.63 -18.80
N SER A 308 22.14 6.80 -18.61
CA SER A 308 23.49 7.29 -18.29
C SER A 308 24.14 8.09 -19.43
N LYS A 309 23.67 7.90 -20.67
CA LYS A 309 24.19 8.52 -21.90
C LYS A 309 23.42 9.77 -22.33
N GLN A 310 22.32 10.13 -21.65
CA GLN A 310 21.52 11.29 -22.02
C GLN A 310 22.22 12.60 -21.62
N THR A 311 22.14 13.63 -22.47
CA THR A 311 22.80 14.93 -22.23
C THR A 311 22.30 15.68 -20.98
N TRP A 312 21.11 15.33 -20.47
CA TRP A 312 20.55 15.85 -19.23
C TRP A 312 20.96 15.05 -17.97
N SER A 313 21.62 13.90 -18.14
CA SER A 313 22.00 12.97 -17.07
C SER A 313 23.47 13.17 -16.68
N ASN A 314 23.77 13.18 -15.37
CA ASN A 314 25.15 13.24 -14.88
C ASN A 314 25.78 11.84 -14.68
N GLY A 315 25.20 10.80 -15.29
CA GLY A 315 25.68 9.42 -15.19
C GLY A 315 25.39 8.71 -13.85
N LYS A 316 24.76 9.37 -12.88
CA LYS A 316 24.28 8.73 -11.64
C LYS A 316 22.79 8.41 -11.73
N VAL A 317 22.45 7.14 -11.50
CA VAL A 317 21.07 6.65 -11.46
C VAL A 317 20.76 6.10 -10.07
N GLY A 318 19.60 6.49 -9.52
CA GLY A 318 18.95 5.81 -8.40
C GLY A 318 17.66 5.15 -8.88
N MET A 319 17.20 4.13 -8.17
CA MET A 319 15.87 3.55 -8.41
C MET A 319 15.01 3.59 -7.14
N ILE A 320 13.70 3.63 -7.33
CA ILE A 320 12.67 3.58 -6.28
C ILE A 320 11.45 2.83 -6.84
N GLY A 321 10.69 2.19 -5.95
CA GLY A 321 9.48 1.47 -6.34
C GLY A 321 9.04 0.43 -5.31
N GLY A 322 7.75 0.06 -5.39
CA GLY A 322 7.11 -0.92 -4.52
C GLY A 322 6.79 -2.25 -5.20
N SER A 323 6.72 -3.36 -4.46
CA SER A 323 6.27 -4.67 -4.97
C SER A 323 7.06 -5.15 -6.20
N TYR A 324 6.43 -5.17 -7.39
CA TYR A 324 7.10 -5.48 -8.66
C TYR A 324 8.25 -4.51 -8.96
N ASP A 325 8.03 -3.21 -8.73
CA ASP A 325 9.04 -2.18 -8.93
C ASP A 325 10.13 -2.28 -7.84
N GLY A 326 9.85 -2.94 -6.71
CA GLY A 326 10.86 -3.38 -5.73
C GLY A 326 11.70 -4.54 -6.27
N PHE A 327 11.06 -5.54 -6.89
CA PHE A 327 11.74 -6.65 -7.56
C PHE A 327 12.64 -6.17 -8.71
N SER A 328 12.17 -5.26 -9.57
CA SER A 328 12.93 -4.81 -10.75
C SER A 328 14.25 -4.13 -10.38
N GLN A 329 14.29 -3.47 -9.21
CA GLN A 329 15.50 -2.95 -8.59
C GLN A 329 16.49 -4.05 -8.22
N TRP A 330 16.05 -5.11 -7.54
CA TRP A 330 16.91 -6.24 -7.20
C TRP A 330 17.35 -7.04 -8.43
N ALA A 331 16.48 -7.20 -9.43
CA ALA A 331 16.84 -7.81 -10.70
C ALA A 331 18.01 -7.07 -11.37
N ALA A 332 17.99 -5.72 -11.37
CA ALA A 332 19.11 -4.92 -11.89
C ALA A 332 20.43 -5.20 -11.16
N THR A 333 20.41 -5.35 -9.82
CA THR A 333 21.63 -5.62 -9.03
C THR A 333 22.30 -6.96 -9.31
N LYS A 334 21.60 -7.95 -9.91
CA LYS A 334 22.20 -9.23 -10.31
C LYS A 334 23.35 -9.03 -11.33
N ASN A 335 23.19 -8.05 -12.21
CA ASN A 335 24.18 -7.58 -13.17
C ASN A 335 24.41 -6.06 -13.00
N LEU A 336 24.81 -5.65 -11.80
CA LEU A 336 24.90 -4.25 -11.36
C LEU A 336 25.61 -3.32 -12.36
N HIS A 337 24.84 -2.46 -13.06
CA HIS A 337 25.39 -1.48 -13.99
C HIS A 337 26.12 -0.33 -13.25
N PRO A 338 27.32 0.11 -13.70
CA PRO A 338 28.12 1.12 -12.99
C PRO A 338 27.43 2.47 -12.74
N ALA A 339 26.43 2.84 -13.54
CA ALA A 339 25.65 4.06 -13.34
C ALA A 339 24.65 3.96 -12.17
N LEU A 340 24.22 2.76 -11.78
CA LEU A 340 23.31 2.57 -10.65
C LEU A 340 24.09 2.78 -9.34
N LYS A 341 23.64 3.72 -8.50
CA LYS A 341 24.34 4.13 -7.27
C LYS A 341 23.58 3.81 -5.99
N THR A 342 22.27 3.59 -6.06
CA THR A 342 21.43 3.15 -4.94
C THR A 342 20.09 2.61 -5.46
N ILE A 343 19.48 1.70 -4.70
CA ILE A 343 18.09 1.30 -4.87
C ILE A 343 17.30 1.56 -3.57
N ILE A 344 16.01 1.88 -3.71
CA ILE A 344 15.04 2.03 -2.62
C ILE A 344 13.85 1.08 -2.86
N PRO A 345 14.03 -0.23 -2.64
CA PRO A 345 12.97 -1.22 -2.79
C PRO A 345 12.03 -1.22 -1.58
N SER A 346 10.79 -0.78 -1.80
CA SER A 346 9.69 -0.91 -0.84
C SER A 346 8.90 -2.20 -1.06
N ALA A 347 8.48 -2.87 0.01
CA ALA A 347 7.62 -4.06 -0.01
C ALA A 347 7.96 -5.03 -1.15
N SER A 348 9.24 -5.41 -1.25
CA SER A 348 9.80 -5.94 -2.48
C SER A 348 9.53 -7.43 -2.67
N VAL A 349 8.88 -7.77 -3.78
CA VAL A 349 8.67 -9.18 -4.19
C VAL A 349 10.00 -9.94 -4.26
N GLY A 350 10.06 -11.09 -3.61
CA GLY A 350 11.10 -12.10 -3.78
C GLY A 350 10.62 -13.16 -4.74
N PHE A 351 10.90 -13.01 -6.05
CA PHE A 351 10.35 -13.92 -7.06
C PHE A 351 10.82 -15.37 -6.84
N GLY A 352 9.88 -16.28 -6.57
CA GLY A 352 10.11 -17.67 -6.15
C GLY A 352 10.27 -17.89 -4.63
N ILE A 353 10.20 -16.84 -3.81
CA ILE A 353 10.35 -16.86 -2.34
C ILE A 353 9.01 -16.64 -1.62
N ASP A 354 8.27 -15.61 -2.04
CA ASP A 354 6.96 -15.22 -1.50
C ASP A 354 5.87 -15.10 -2.57
N PHE A 355 6.22 -14.64 -3.77
CA PHE A 355 5.38 -14.68 -4.96
C PHE A 355 6.11 -15.42 -6.10
N PRO A 356 5.44 -16.31 -6.87
CA PRO A 356 4.03 -16.68 -6.79
C PRO A 356 3.72 -17.81 -5.78
N MET A 357 4.73 -18.27 -5.03
CA MET A 357 4.61 -19.28 -4.00
C MET A 357 5.26 -18.84 -2.68
N TYR A 358 4.64 -19.25 -1.59
CA TYR A 358 5.12 -19.02 -0.23
C TYR A 358 5.59 -20.37 0.34
N ASN A 359 6.89 -20.52 0.62
CA ASN A 359 7.46 -21.81 1.12
C ASN A 359 7.03 -23.03 0.27
N ASN A 360 7.19 -22.91 -1.06
CA ASN A 360 6.85 -23.93 -2.05
C ASN A 360 5.34 -24.24 -2.20
N CYS A 361 4.47 -23.42 -1.59
CA CYS A 361 3.02 -23.48 -1.75
C CYS A 361 2.54 -22.36 -2.69
N PHE A 362 2.17 -22.68 -3.94
CA PHE A 362 1.59 -21.71 -4.89
C PHE A 362 0.24 -21.16 -4.40
N SER A 363 -0.02 -19.87 -4.63
CA SER A 363 -1.31 -19.24 -4.35
C SER A 363 -2.12 -18.98 -5.63
N PRO A 364 -3.45 -19.23 -5.65
CA PRO A 364 -4.38 -18.72 -6.66
C PRO A 364 -4.22 -17.23 -6.99
N TYR A 365 -3.73 -16.43 -6.02
CA TYR A 365 -3.45 -15.01 -6.21
C TYR A 365 -2.52 -14.73 -7.40
N MET A 366 -1.61 -15.66 -7.75
CA MET A 366 -0.74 -15.47 -8.91
C MET A 366 -1.52 -15.34 -10.23
N LEU A 367 -2.61 -16.10 -10.40
CA LEU A 367 -3.47 -15.99 -11.58
C LEU A 367 -4.22 -14.66 -11.58
N ARG A 368 -4.75 -14.24 -10.43
CA ARG A 368 -5.41 -12.93 -10.26
C ARG A 368 -4.47 -11.79 -10.63
N TRP A 369 -3.24 -11.81 -10.13
CA TRP A 369 -2.22 -10.83 -10.47
C TRP A 369 -1.82 -10.86 -11.96
N LEU A 370 -1.72 -12.05 -12.57
CA LEU A 370 -1.45 -12.16 -14.01
C LEU A 370 -2.56 -11.57 -14.90
N THR A 371 -3.81 -11.50 -14.43
CA THR A 371 -4.87 -10.76 -15.17
C THR A 371 -4.73 -9.25 -15.08
N HIS A 372 -3.98 -8.76 -14.10
CA HIS A 372 -3.74 -7.34 -13.88
C HIS A 372 -2.68 -6.79 -14.84
N VAL A 373 -1.64 -7.59 -15.08
CA VAL A 373 -0.50 -7.25 -15.94
C VAL A 373 -0.89 -7.41 -17.41
N LYS A 374 -1.19 -6.27 -18.04
CA LYS A 374 -1.60 -6.11 -19.44
C LYS A 374 -1.01 -4.83 -20.00
N LYS A 375 -1.04 -4.67 -21.33
CA LYS A 375 -0.52 -3.50 -22.05
C LYS A 375 -1.05 -2.18 -21.47
N GLU A 376 -2.36 -2.14 -21.22
CA GLU A 376 -3.01 -1.21 -20.29
C GLU A 376 -3.47 -2.00 -19.07
N THR A 377 -3.12 -1.53 -17.87
CA THR A 377 -3.28 -2.29 -16.62
C THR A 377 -4.75 -2.47 -16.22
N ASP A 378 -5.20 -3.72 -16.11
CA ASP A 378 -6.61 -4.05 -15.88
C ASP A 378 -6.92 -4.12 -14.38
N PHE A 379 -7.33 -2.98 -13.85
CA PHE A 379 -7.85 -2.87 -12.49
C PHE A 379 -9.20 -3.57 -12.35
N GLY A 380 -10.15 -3.34 -13.26
CA GLY A 380 -11.53 -3.83 -13.14
C GLY A 380 -11.64 -5.35 -12.92
N THR A 381 -10.82 -6.13 -13.62
CA THR A 381 -10.72 -7.58 -13.42
C THR A 381 -10.00 -7.94 -12.12
N PHE A 382 -8.83 -7.35 -11.85
CA PHE A 382 -8.05 -7.62 -10.64
C PHE A 382 -8.83 -7.32 -9.35
N ASP A 383 -9.69 -6.30 -9.40
CA ASP A 383 -10.43 -5.77 -8.26
C ASP A 383 -11.72 -6.49 -7.94
N ASN A 384 -12.23 -7.31 -8.87
CA ASN A 384 -13.52 -7.95 -8.75
C ASN A 384 -13.47 -9.11 -7.74
N GLU A 385 -13.47 -8.75 -6.45
CA GLU A 385 -13.39 -9.68 -5.32
C GLU A 385 -14.48 -10.77 -5.41
N LYS A 386 -15.72 -10.41 -5.77
CA LYS A 386 -16.81 -11.38 -5.98
C LYS A 386 -16.47 -12.42 -7.06
N LYS A 387 -15.87 -12.02 -8.19
CA LYS A 387 -15.40 -12.94 -9.24
C LYS A 387 -14.30 -13.87 -8.71
N TRP A 388 -13.28 -13.32 -8.04
CA TRP A 388 -12.15 -14.10 -7.54
C TRP A 388 -12.52 -15.06 -6.41
N LEU A 389 -13.32 -14.61 -5.44
CA LEU A 389 -13.90 -15.48 -4.41
C LEU A 389 -14.73 -16.61 -5.05
N SER A 390 -15.53 -16.33 -6.07
CA SER A 390 -16.30 -17.35 -6.79
C SER A 390 -15.38 -18.41 -7.43
N ILE A 391 -14.33 -17.98 -8.12
CA ILE A 391 -13.36 -18.88 -8.77
C ILE A 391 -12.61 -19.74 -7.75
N TYR A 392 -12.08 -19.13 -6.68
CA TYR A 392 -11.29 -19.86 -5.67
C TYR A 392 -12.17 -20.82 -4.86
N ASN A 393 -13.39 -20.39 -4.50
CA ASN A 393 -14.36 -21.26 -3.83
C ASN A 393 -14.85 -22.38 -4.74
N LYS A 394 -14.96 -22.17 -6.06
CA LYS A 394 -15.26 -23.22 -7.03
C LYS A 394 -14.11 -24.23 -7.10
N TYR A 395 -12.87 -23.78 -7.29
CA TYR A 395 -11.65 -24.60 -7.22
C TYR A 395 -11.64 -25.49 -5.96
N TYR A 396 -11.81 -24.88 -4.79
CA TYR A 396 -11.76 -25.56 -3.51
C TYR A 396 -12.89 -26.58 -3.32
N LYS A 397 -14.13 -26.22 -3.70
CA LYS A 397 -15.31 -27.09 -3.58
C LYS A 397 -15.29 -28.27 -4.56
N THR A 398 -14.88 -28.06 -5.81
CA THR A 398 -14.79 -29.15 -6.79
C THR A 398 -13.54 -30.00 -6.58
N GLY A 399 -12.49 -29.43 -5.98
CA GLY A 399 -11.25 -30.14 -5.69
C GLY A 399 -10.51 -30.60 -6.94
N ILE A 400 -10.64 -29.86 -8.04
CA ILE A 400 -9.87 -30.07 -9.27
C ILE A 400 -8.37 -29.82 -9.01
N ALA A 401 -7.52 -30.35 -9.89
CA ALA A 401 -6.09 -30.05 -9.87
C ALA A 401 -5.84 -28.54 -9.99
N PHE A 402 -4.89 -28.02 -9.22
CA PHE A 402 -4.58 -26.59 -9.19
C PHE A 402 -4.06 -26.09 -10.55
N ASN A 403 -3.41 -26.95 -11.34
CA ASN A 403 -3.02 -26.69 -12.73
C ASN A 403 -4.21 -26.51 -13.71
N LYS A 404 -5.47 -26.61 -13.25
CA LYS A 404 -6.69 -26.29 -14.01
C LYS A 404 -7.43 -25.06 -13.49
N LEU A 405 -6.83 -24.27 -12.58
CA LEU A 405 -7.44 -23.06 -12.03
C LEU A 405 -7.71 -21.98 -13.09
N ASP A 406 -6.82 -21.85 -14.08
CA ASP A 406 -6.93 -20.90 -15.20
C ASP A 406 -8.13 -21.22 -16.12
N ASN A 407 -8.42 -22.51 -16.34
CA ASN A 407 -9.65 -22.95 -17.00
C ASN A 407 -10.94 -22.55 -16.24
N LEU A 408 -10.90 -22.39 -14.91
CA LEU A 408 -12.05 -21.83 -14.17
C LEU A 408 -12.18 -20.30 -14.32
N TYR A 409 -11.09 -19.61 -14.64
CA TYR A 409 -11.10 -18.16 -14.91
C TYR A 409 -11.57 -17.83 -16.33
N GLY A 410 -11.17 -18.63 -17.32
CA GLY A 410 -11.60 -18.46 -18.72
C GLY A 410 -10.71 -19.11 -19.80
N GLY A 411 -9.64 -19.83 -19.43
CA GLY A 411 -8.77 -20.52 -20.38
C GLY A 411 -7.31 -20.57 -19.94
N THR A 412 -6.47 -21.27 -20.71
CA THR A 412 -5.06 -21.48 -20.40
C THR A 412 -4.28 -20.17 -20.27
N ASN A 413 -3.55 -19.98 -19.16
CA ASN A 413 -2.60 -18.87 -19.00
C ASN A 413 -1.16 -19.40 -19.06
N HIS A 414 -0.41 -19.04 -20.10
CA HIS A 414 0.95 -19.59 -20.34
C HIS A 414 1.93 -19.30 -19.20
N THR A 415 1.90 -18.10 -18.62
CA THR A 415 2.80 -17.71 -17.52
C THR A 415 2.48 -18.49 -16.25
N PHE A 416 1.20 -18.64 -15.91
CA PHE A 416 0.72 -19.50 -14.83
C PHE A 416 1.19 -20.94 -15.01
N GLN A 417 0.92 -21.55 -16.17
CA GLN A 417 1.34 -22.92 -16.48
C GLN A 417 2.86 -23.09 -16.52
N ASN A 418 3.63 -22.05 -16.85
CA ASN A 418 5.09 -22.10 -16.81
C ASN A 418 5.61 -22.09 -15.37
N TRP A 419 5.07 -21.23 -14.51
CA TRP A 419 5.43 -21.15 -13.09
C TRP A 419 5.17 -22.47 -12.34
N LEU A 420 4.08 -23.17 -12.67
CA LEU A 420 3.77 -24.47 -12.06
C LEU A 420 4.81 -25.57 -12.32
N LYS A 421 5.62 -25.48 -13.39
CA LYS A 421 6.69 -26.44 -13.68
C LYS A 421 7.86 -26.37 -12.68
N HIS A 422 7.88 -25.34 -11.83
CA HIS A 422 8.98 -25.04 -10.93
C HIS A 422 8.52 -24.99 -9.45
N PRO A 423 8.02 -26.11 -8.87
CA PRO A 423 7.54 -26.17 -7.48
C PRO A 423 8.66 -26.10 -6.42
N SER A 424 9.92 -26.25 -6.84
CA SER A 424 11.12 -25.97 -6.05
C SER A 424 11.60 -24.54 -6.31
N PHE A 425 12.32 -23.92 -5.37
CA PHE A 425 13.10 -22.71 -5.65
C PHE A 425 14.37 -23.07 -6.45
N ASP A 426 14.17 -23.56 -7.67
CA ASP A 426 15.17 -24.09 -8.58
C ASP A 426 15.90 -23.00 -9.41
N SER A 427 16.65 -23.44 -10.43
CA SER A 427 17.43 -22.57 -11.31
C SER A 427 16.60 -21.56 -12.11
N TYR A 428 15.30 -21.80 -12.35
CA TYR A 428 14.43 -20.85 -13.05
C TYR A 428 14.29 -19.58 -12.22
N TRP A 429 13.84 -19.69 -10.96
CA TRP A 429 13.69 -18.53 -10.07
C TRP A 429 15.04 -17.89 -9.73
N GLN A 430 16.06 -18.71 -9.43
CA GLN A 430 17.42 -18.24 -9.13
C GLN A 430 18.07 -17.45 -10.28
N SER A 431 17.59 -17.61 -11.53
CA SER A 431 18.08 -16.83 -12.68
C SER A 431 17.54 -15.40 -12.71
N LYS A 432 16.42 -15.09 -12.04
CA LYS A 432 15.71 -13.80 -12.14
C LYS A 432 16.02 -12.81 -11.02
N ILE A 433 16.57 -13.30 -9.91
CA ILE A 433 16.97 -12.49 -8.74
C ILE A 433 18.44 -12.76 -8.37
N PRO A 434 19.11 -11.87 -7.62
CA PRO A 434 20.41 -12.19 -7.03
C PRO A 434 20.35 -13.47 -6.18
N TYR A 435 21.33 -14.36 -6.37
CA TYR A 435 21.40 -15.62 -5.63
C TYR A 435 22.85 -15.97 -5.27
N LYS A 436 23.06 -16.40 -4.01
CA LYS A 436 24.38 -16.76 -3.44
C LYS A 436 25.46 -15.72 -3.79
N LYS A 437 26.41 -16.08 -4.66
CA LYS A 437 27.58 -15.25 -5.05
C LYS A 437 27.23 -13.95 -5.76
N ASP A 438 26.02 -13.78 -6.28
CA ASP A 438 25.61 -12.52 -6.93
C ASP A 438 25.55 -11.38 -5.90
N PHE A 439 25.07 -11.67 -4.68
CA PHE A 439 25.01 -10.69 -3.58
C PHE A 439 26.37 -10.13 -3.19
N ALA A 440 27.45 -10.92 -3.31
CA ALA A 440 28.82 -10.50 -3.02
C ALA A 440 29.32 -9.38 -3.96
N LYS A 441 28.65 -9.15 -5.10
CA LYS A 441 28.98 -8.09 -6.07
C LYS A 441 28.20 -6.80 -5.85
N ILE A 442 27.20 -6.81 -4.97
CA ILE A 442 26.32 -5.67 -4.73
C ILE A 442 27.04 -4.74 -3.74
N ASN A 443 27.70 -3.71 -4.26
CA ASN A 443 28.54 -2.78 -3.48
C ASN A 443 27.99 -1.35 -3.41
N ILE A 444 26.70 -1.18 -3.72
CA ILE A 444 25.99 0.10 -3.60
C ILE A 444 25.25 0.21 -2.25
N PRO A 445 25.07 1.42 -1.71
CA PRO A 445 24.13 1.70 -0.63
C PRO A 445 22.70 1.30 -1.04
N ILE A 446 21.94 0.70 -0.10
CA ILE A 446 20.55 0.26 -0.30
C ILE A 446 19.69 0.71 0.88
N LEU A 447 18.47 1.19 0.61
CA LEU A 447 17.45 1.46 1.62
C LEU A 447 16.20 0.62 1.35
N THR A 448 16.01 -0.47 2.09
CA THR A 448 14.81 -1.32 1.97
C THR A 448 13.74 -0.90 2.97
N ILE A 449 12.49 -0.84 2.51
CA ILE A 449 11.31 -0.45 3.31
C ILE A 449 10.29 -1.60 3.26
N THR A 450 9.68 -1.97 4.39
CA THR A 450 8.59 -2.97 4.45
C THR A 450 7.76 -2.77 5.73
N GLY A 451 6.80 -3.66 6.01
CA GLY A 451 5.93 -3.61 7.18
C GLY A 451 5.76 -4.95 7.88
N TYR A 452 5.33 -4.94 9.15
CA TYR A 452 5.01 -6.16 9.91
C TYR A 452 3.85 -6.96 9.31
N TYR A 453 2.98 -6.30 8.53
CA TYR A 453 1.83 -6.88 7.86
C TYR A 453 1.89 -6.72 6.33
N ASP A 454 3.07 -6.47 5.78
CA ASP A 454 3.34 -6.57 4.35
C ASP A 454 3.41 -8.04 3.92
N ALA A 455 2.77 -8.38 2.80
CA ALA A 455 2.80 -9.72 2.22
C ALA A 455 4.17 -10.04 1.61
N ASP A 456 4.82 -9.03 1.01
CA ASP A 456 6.13 -9.13 0.34
C ASP A 456 7.31 -8.88 1.32
N GLN A 457 7.03 -8.85 2.63
CA GLN A 457 8.05 -8.71 3.68
C GLN A 457 9.12 -9.80 3.57
N ARG A 458 8.74 -11.01 3.13
CA ARG A 458 9.67 -12.14 3.02
C ARG A 458 10.67 -11.98 1.89
N GLY A 459 10.28 -11.37 0.77
CA GLY A 459 11.17 -10.94 -0.30
C GLY A 459 12.13 -9.87 0.18
N ALA A 460 11.60 -8.80 0.81
CA ALA A 460 12.43 -7.76 1.43
C ALA A 460 13.47 -8.34 2.42
N MET A 461 13.06 -9.25 3.31
CA MET A 461 13.93 -9.95 4.24
C MET A 461 14.89 -10.94 3.56
N TYR A 462 14.49 -11.60 2.47
CA TYR A 462 15.38 -12.45 1.68
C TYR A 462 16.55 -11.63 1.13
N TYR A 463 16.28 -10.48 0.51
CA TYR A 463 17.36 -9.67 -0.07
C TYR A 463 18.26 -9.08 1.02
N TYR A 464 17.70 -8.52 2.09
CA TYR A 464 18.46 -8.00 3.22
C TYR A 464 19.37 -9.06 3.86
N ASN A 465 18.80 -10.21 4.25
CA ASN A 465 19.56 -11.27 4.91
C ASN A 465 20.66 -11.85 4.00
N ASN A 466 20.39 -12.03 2.71
CA ASN A 466 21.39 -12.60 1.80
C ASN A 466 22.45 -11.57 1.38
N HIS A 467 22.13 -10.28 1.28
CA HIS A 467 23.12 -9.23 1.04
C HIS A 467 24.15 -9.19 2.18
N LEU A 468 23.71 -9.12 3.45
CA LEU A 468 24.62 -9.18 4.61
C LEU A 468 25.36 -10.52 4.72
N LYS A 469 24.73 -11.64 4.36
CA LYS A 469 25.35 -12.98 4.46
C LYS A 469 26.48 -13.19 3.46
N TYR A 470 26.37 -12.66 2.25
CA TYR A 470 27.31 -12.92 1.15
C TYR A 470 28.23 -11.74 0.82
N ASN A 471 27.90 -10.52 1.24
CA ASN A 471 28.79 -9.37 1.17
C ASN A 471 29.10 -8.87 2.61
N LYS A 472 30.36 -8.95 3.01
CA LYS A 472 30.83 -8.49 4.34
C LYS A 472 30.83 -6.95 4.46
N ASP A 473 30.94 -6.26 3.33
CA ASP A 473 30.99 -4.81 3.22
C ASP A 473 29.61 -4.23 2.81
N ALA A 474 28.54 -5.02 2.98
CA ALA A 474 27.18 -4.67 2.59
C ALA A 474 26.67 -3.40 3.27
N ASN A 475 26.41 -2.36 2.48
CA ASN A 475 25.91 -1.08 2.97
C ASN A 475 24.37 -1.01 2.93
N HIS A 476 23.71 -1.87 3.70
CA HIS A 476 22.25 -2.06 3.64
C HIS A 476 21.53 -1.41 4.83
N TYR A 477 20.64 -0.47 4.55
CA TYR A 477 19.72 0.15 5.50
C TYR A 477 18.30 -0.41 5.36
N PHE A 478 17.61 -0.56 6.49
CA PHE A 478 16.29 -1.19 6.59
C PHE A 478 15.37 -0.35 7.47
N VAL A 479 14.15 -0.11 6.99
CA VAL A 479 13.07 0.58 7.71
C VAL A 479 11.86 -0.35 7.74
N ILE A 480 11.36 -0.65 8.94
CA ILE A 480 10.20 -1.52 9.11
C ILE A 480 9.27 -0.99 10.22
N GLY A 481 7.97 -0.97 9.95
CA GLY A 481 6.96 -0.46 10.89
C GLY A 481 5.64 -1.23 10.82
N PRO A 482 4.59 -0.77 11.53
CA PRO A 482 3.26 -1.39 11.60
C PRO A 482 2.44 -1.18 10.32
N TYR A 483 3.04 -1.47 9.17
CA TYR A 483 2.51 -1.19 7.84
C TYR A 483 1.99 -2.47 7.20
N GLY A 484 0.90 -2.35 6.43
CA GLY A 484 0.55 -3.32 5.41
C GLY A 484 1.33 -3.07 4.12
N HIS A 485 1.02 -3.86 3.09
CA HIS A 485 1.65 -3.74 1.77
C HIS A 485 1.46 -2.34 1.15
N SER A 486 0.23 -1.82 1.16
CA SER A 486 -0.09 -0.49 0.62
C SER A 486 0.63 0.62 1.36
N GLU A 487 0.68 0.54 2.69
CA GLU A 487 1.29 1.56 3.55
C GLU A 487 2.81 1.59 3.40
N ALA A 488 3.46 0.43 3.22
CA ALA A 488 4.89 0.34 2.95
C ALA A 488 5.29 0.86 1.55
N VAL A 489 4.38 0.80 0.56
CA VAL A 489 4.62 1.29 -0.81
C VAL A 489 4.25 2.76 -0.98
N SER A 490 3.13 3.21 -0.43
CA SER A 490 2.51 4.52 -0.72
C SER A 490 2.45 5.47 0.48
N GLY A 491 2.88 5.03 1.67
CA GLY A 491 2.73 5.79 2.92
C GLY A 491 1.41 5.51 3.63
N ILE A 492 1.32 5.93 4.90
CA ILE A 492 0.13 5.72 5.74
C ILE A 492 -1.02 6.63 5.27
N THR A 493 -2.21 6.06 5.20
CA THR A 493 -3.44 6.77 4.78
C THR A 493 -4.54 6.80 5.85
N SER A 494 -4.31 6.15 6.99
CA SER A 494 -5.27 5.96 8.09
C SER A 494 -4.52 5.81 9.42
N ASP A 495 -5.04 6.36 10.52
CA ASP A 495 -4.51 6.14 11.87
C ASP A 495 -4.80 4.73 12.41
N LYS A 496 -5.55 3.93 11.66
CA LYS A 496 -5.92 2.55 12.00
C LYS A 496 -5.70 1.61 10.83
N TYR A 497 -5.15 0.43 11.11
CA TYR A 497 -4.96 -0.66 10.16
C TYR A 497 -5.48 -1.96 10.77
N LYS A 498 -6.44 -2.62 10.09
CA LYS A 498 -7.05 -3.89 10.53
C LYS A 498 -7.46 -3.91 12.03
N GLY A 499 -8.07 -2.83 12.52
CA GLY A 499 -8.54 -2.71 13.90
C GLY A 499 -7.49 -2.24 14.93
N TYR A 500 -6.19 -2.33 14.61
CA TYR A 500 -5.13 -1.75 15.42
C TYR A 500 -4.99 -0.24 15.13
N LYS A 501 -4.79 0.58 16.16
CA LYS A 501 -4.43 2.00 16.02
C LYS A 501 -2.92 2.09 15.83
N ILE A 502 -2.48 2.66 14.72
CA ILE A 502 -1.07 2.89 14.43
C ILE A 502 -0.54 3.97 15.40
N ASP A 503 0.62 3.70 16.00
CA ASP A 503 1.36 4.64 16.85
C ASP A 503 1.69 5.92 16.07
N SER A 504 1.47 7.10 16.66
CA SER A 504 1.57 8.38 15.93
C SER A 504 2.96 8.66 15.37
N VAL A 505 4.03 8.20 16.04
CA VAL A 505 5.40 8.32 15.51
C VAL A 505 5.65 7.44 14.28
N ALA A 506 4.81 6.44 14.01
CA ALA A 506 4.94 5.59 12.83
C ALA A 506 4.46 6.30 11.54
N ASN A 507 3.70 7.40 11.67
CA ASN A 507 3.20 8.21 10.56
C ASN A 507 4.31 9.11 9.97
N ILE A 508 5.30 8.47 9.34
CA ILE A 508 6.44 9.12 8.70
C ILE A 508 6.23 9.26 7.19
N ASP A 509 6.76 10.32 6.60
CA ASP A 509 6.78 10.47 5.14
C ASP A 509 7.93 9.62 4.54
N LEU A 510 7.59 8.36 4.23
CA LEU A 510 8.50 7.42 3.57
C LEU A 510 9.01 7.95 2.21
N LYS A 511 8.24 8.78 1.50
CA LYS A 511 8.66 9.36 0.22
C LYS A 511 9.71 10.45 0.46
N GLU A 512 9.51 11.34 1.42
CA GLU A 512 10.48 12.36 1.77
C GLU A 512 11.80 11.74 2.27
N ILE A 513 11.75 10.74 3.16
CA ILE A 513 12.93 9.96 3.59
C ILE A 513 13.67 9.35 2.38
N SER A 514 12.93 8.85 1.40
CA SER A 514 13.50 8.29 0.17
C SER A 514 14.20 9.34 -0.71
N PHE A 515 13.68 10.58 -0.78
CA PHE A 515 14.33 11.66 -1.52
C PHE A 515 15.54 12.24 -0.78
N GLN A 516 15.48 12.35 0.55
CA GLN A 516 16.66 12.67 1.36
C GLN A 516 17.75 11.61 1.21
N TRP A 517 17.39 10.34 1.08
CA TRP A 517 18.33 9.25 0.79
C TRP A 517 18.99 9.41 -0.60
N PHE A 518 18.23 9.81 -1.62
CA PHE A 518 18.80 10.17 -2.92
C PHE A 518 19.71 11.41 -2.85
N ASP A 519 19.36 12.42 -2.05
CA ASP A 519 20.21 13.59 -1.86
C ASP A 519 21.54 13.22 -1.18
N TYR A 520 21.51 12.34 -0.19
CA TYR A 520 22.71 11.74 0.41
C TYR A 520 23.59 11.02 -0.63
N ILE A 521 23.06 9.99 -1.31
CA ILE A 521 23.89 9.12 -2.16
C ILE A 521 24.24 9.74 -3.52
N LEU A 522 23.31 10.43 -4.17
CA LEU A 522 23.49 10.94 -5.54
C LEU A 522 24.12 12.34 -5.54
N ARG A 523 23.87 13.15 -4.51
CA ARG A 523 24.29 14.57 -4.43
C ARG A 523 25.23 14.89 -3.25
N GLY A 524 25.57 13.93 -2.40
CA GLY A 524 26.51 14.14 -1.30
C GLY A 524 26.00 15.08 -0.21
N GLN A 525 24.68 15.16 -0.02
CA GLN A 525 24.08 15.85 1.13
C GLN A 525 24.21 15.00 2.41
N GLU A 526 23.68 15.48 3.52
CA GLU A 526 23.67 14.71 4.78
C GLU A 526 22.74 13.48 4.70
N LYS A 527 23.06 12.45 5.49
CA LYS A 527 22.21 11.24 5.63
C LYS A 527 20.85 11.65 6.25
N PRO A 528 19.71 11.10 5.81
CA PRO A 528 18.39 11.41 6.38
C PRO A 528 18.39 11.29 7.91
N GLU A 529 17.92 12.33 8.61
CA GLU A 529 18.01 12.41 10.07
C GLU A 529 17.26 11.26 10.76
N PHE A 530 16.19 10.76 10.14
CA PHE A 530 15.40 9.62 10.59
C PHE A 530 16.20 8.31 10.62
N ILE A 531 17.16 8.12 9.71
CA ILE A 531 17.93 6.88 9.58
C ILE A 531 19.09 6.92 10.57
N LYS A 532 18.82 6.57 11.84
CA LYS A 532 19.82 6.61 12.91
C LYS A 532 20.90 5.53 12.71
N ASP A 533 20.51 4.28 12.46
CA ASP A 533 21.42 3.14 12.23
C ASP A 533 21.02 2.33 10.97
N LYS A 534 21.67 1.17 10.71
CA LYS A 534 21.36 0.27 9.60
C LYS A 534 19.95 -0.28 9.65
N VAL A 535 19.43 -0.63 10.82
CA VAL A 535 18.02 -1.05 10.98
C VAL A 535 17.30 -0.05 11.84
N ASN A 536 16.13 0.39 11.39
CA ASN A 536 15.26 1.34 12.08
C ASN A 536 13.86 0.71 12.13
N TYR A 537 13.36 0.47 13.34
CA TYR A 537 12.16 -0.33 13.56
C TYR A 537 11.24 0.31 14.61
N GLN A 538 9.94 0.23 14.38
CA GLN A 538 8.92 0.80 15.27
C GLN A 538 8.37 -0.29 16.20
N ILE A 539 8.40 -0.08 17.51
CA ILE A 539 7.89 -1.10 18.45
C ILE A 539 6.42 -0.82 18.73
N MET A 540 5.55 -1.66 18.19
CA MET A 540 4.10 -1.50 18.33
C MET A 540 3.67 -1.44 19.80
N GLY A 541 2.85 -0.44 20.14
CA GLY A 541 2.32 -0.20 21.47
C GLY A 541 3.20 0.69 22.36
N THR A 542 4.36 1.14 21.86
CA THR A 542 5.28 2.00 22.64
C THR A 542 5.28 3.46 22.20
N ASN A 543 4.75 3.75 21.00
CA ASN A 543 4.92 5.02 20.31
C ASN A 543 6.39 5.48 20.17
N LYS A 544 7.32 4.52 19.96
CA LYS A 544 8.75 4.77 19.76
C LYS A 544 9.30 4.04 18.52
N TRP A 545 10.31 4.65 17.91
CA TRP A 545 11.26 3.97 17.02
C TRP A 545 12.53 3.63 17.82
N LYS A 546 13.16 2.49 17.49
CA LYS A 546 14.53 2.16 17.89
C LYS A 546 15.36 1.85 16.64
N SER A 547 16.68 1.79 16.81
CA SER A 547 17.62 1.44 15.75
C SER A 547 18.67 0.44 16.22
N ALA A 548 19.24 -0.32 15.29
CA ALA A 548 20.27 -1.34 15.55
C ALA A 548 21.20 -1.53 14.34
N PRO A 549 22.42 -2.05 14.51
CA PRO A 549 23.39 -2.22 13.42
C PRO A 549 23.03 -3.38 12.47
N SER A 550 22.21 -4.32 12.91
CA SER A 550 21.69 -5.43 12.09
C SER A 550 20.49 -6.11 12.76
N VAL A 551 19.70 -6.87 11.99
CA VAL A 551 18.50 -7.57 12.49
C VAL A 551 18.81 -8.56 13.63
N ASP A 552 19.95 -9.26 13.57
CA ASP A 552 20.37 -10.19 14.63
C ASP A 552 20.82 -9.51 15.94
N LYS A 553 21.00 -8.18 15.92
CA LYS A 553 21.37 -7.37 17.09
C LYS A 553 20.19 -6.64 17.74
N ILE A 554 18.97 -6.80 17.20
CA ILE A 554 17.77 -6.19 17.76
C ILE A 554 17.34 -6.89 19.06
N SER A 555 17.38 -8.23 19.09
CA SER A 555 17.02 -9.06 20.26
C SER A 555 18.25 -9.63 20.94
N ASN A 556 18.23 -9.66 22.28
CA ASN A 556 19.34 -10.17 23.10
C ASN A 556 19.07 -11.55 23.74
N LYS A 557 17.82 -12.02 23.71
CA LYS A 557 17.37 -13.27 24.34
C LYS A 557 16.37 -14.01 23.44
N LYS A 558 16.09 -15.27 23.77
CA LYS A 558 15.04 -16.09 23.15
C LYS A 558 14.15 -16.70 24.21
N LEU A 559 12.83 -16.63 24.03
CA LEU A 559 11.87 -17.45 24.78
C LEU A 559 11.60 -18.74 23.98
N LYS A 560 11.83 -19.89 24.61
CA LYS A 560 11.54 -21.20 24.04
C LYS A 560 10.30 -21.79 24.69
N PHE A 561 9.35 -22.23 23.88
CA PHE A 561 8.12 -22.89 24.32
C PHE A 561 7.97 -24.24 23.63
N PHE A 562 7.79 -25.29 24.42
CA PHE A 562 7.38 -26.62 23.98
C PHE A 562 5.87 -26.70 23.87
N LEU A 563 5.38 -27.43 22.87
CA LEU A 563 3.95 -27.56 22.55
C LEU A 563 3.36 -28.78 23.27
N ASN A 564 2.89 -28.62 24.51
CA ASN A 564 2.44 -29.74 25.35
C ASN A 564 0.92 -29.71 25.60
N LYS A 565 0.17 -30.64 25.02
CA LYS A 565 -1.29 -30.76 25.12
C LYS A 565 -2.00 -29.48 24.65
N THR A 566 -2.40 -28.60 25.57
CA THR A 566 -3.00 -27.29 25.29
C THR A 566 -2.18 -26.11 25.84
N ARG A 567 -0.95 -26.38 26.31
CA ARG A 567 -0.08 -25.42 26.99
C ARG A 567 1.26 -25.20 26.29
N LEU A 568 1.79 -23.99 26.47
CA LEU A 568 3.14 -23.60 26.09
C LEU A 568 4.06 -23.68 27.30
N GLU A 569 4.93 -24.70 27.34
CA GLU A 569 5.80 -24.98 28.49
C GLU A 569 7.24 -24.55 28.22
N LYS A 570 7.89 -23.91 29.21
CA LYS A 570 9.30 -23.47 29.10
C LYS A 570 10.30 -24.61 29.31
N ILE A 571 9.90 -25.64 30.05
CA ILE A 571 10.69 -26.84 30.33
C ILE A 571 10.30 -27.90 29.30
N LYS A 572 11.28 -28.72 28.86
CA LYS A 572 11.01 -29.83 27.93
C LYS A 572 10.15 -30.90 28.65
N PRO A 573 8.96 -31.24 28.16
CA PRO A 573 8.12 -32.25 28.78
C PRO A 573 8.66 -33.67 28.56
N SER A 574 8.15 -34.63 29.35
CA SER A 574 8.27 -36.06 29.04
C SER A 574 7.57 -36.37 27.71
N ARG A 575 8.18 -37.21 26.87
CA ARG A 575 7.71 -37.48 25.51
C ARG A 575 6.27 -38.01 25.48
N ASP A 576 5.39 -37.26 24.85
CA ASP A 576 3.97 -37.52 24.61
C ASP A 576 3.60 -37.01 23.20
N PHE A 577 2.37 -37.24 22.72
CA PHE A 577 1.89 -36.67 21.46
C PHE A 577 0.38 -36.40 21.46
N ILE A 578 -0.04 -35.49 20.58
CA ILE A 578 -1.45 -35.20 20.29
C ILE A 578 -1.77 -35.77 18.90
N ILE A 579 -2.92 -36.44 18.78
CA ILE A 579 -3.44 -36.88 17.47
C ILE A 579 -4.32 -35.77 16.87
N GLN A 580 -4.17 -35.52 15.57
CA GLN A 580 -5.01 -34.63 14.79
C GLN A 580 -5.32 -35.25 13.43
N ASP A 581 -6.61 -35.29 13.08
CA ASP A 581 -7.07 -35.86 11.80
C ASP A 581 -7.65 -34.76 10.90
N ILE A 582 -7.21 -34.72 9.64
CA ILE A 582 -7.61 -33.73 8.63
C ILE A 582 -8.26 -34.45 7.45
N ASP A 583 -9.59 -34.34 7.35
CA ASP A 583 -10.36 -34.80 6.20
C ASP A 583 -10.32 -33.73 5.09
N PHE A 584 -9.56 -34.00 4.02
CA PHE A 584 -9.47 -33.10 2.86
C PHE A 584 -10.69 -33.14 1.93
N ALA A 585 -11.60 -34.12 2.02
CA ALA A 585 -12.83 -34.14 1.24
C ALA A 585 -13.88 -33.16 1.78
N LYS A 586 -13.82 -32.81 3.06
CA LYS A 586 -14.73 -31.87 3.74
C LYS A 586 -14.44 -30.40 3.38
N ARG A 587 -15.22 -29.83 2.45
CA ARG A 587 -15.10 -28.47 1.89
C ARG A 587 -16.18 -27.47 2.35
N LYS A 588 -16.42 -27.34 3.67
CA LYS A 588 -17.49 -26.46 4.22
C LYS A 588 -17.05 -25.01 4.51
N ASP A 589 -15.78 -24.69 4.30
CA ASP A 589 -15.05 -23.55 4.85
C ASP A 589 -14.58 -22.53 3.78
N THR A 590 -15.43 -22.25 2.80
CA THR A 590 -15.16 -21.27 1.72
C THR A 590 -14.86 -19.85 2.22
N LEU A 591 -14.07 -19.12 1.43
CA LEU A 591 -13.81 -17.69 1.65
C LEU A 591 -15.11 -16.88 1.51
N GLN A 592 -15.34 -15.95 2.43
CA GLN A 592 -16.42 -14.96 2.33
C GLN A 592 -15.89 -13.59 1.83
N SER A 593 -14.62 -13.31 2.13
CA SER A 593 -13.90 -12.07 1.86
C SER A 593 -12.39 -12.37 2.03
N PHE A 594 -11.52 -11.60 1.38
CA PHE A 594 -10.07 -11.66 1.61
C PHE A 594 -9.60 -10.80 2.80
N ASN A 595 -10.45 -9.92 3.32
CA ASN A 595 -10.05 -8.79 4.18
C ASN A 595 -10.70 -8.76 5.58
N ASP A 596 -11.44 -9.81 5.98
CA ASP A 596 -12.12 -9.84 7.29
C ASP A 596 -11.18 -10.02 8.50
N GLU A 597 -9.93 -10.42 8.26
CA GLU A 597 -8.93 -10.62 9.30
C GLU A 597 -8.52 -9.28 9.93
N LYS A 598 -8.60 -9.21 11.26
CA LYS A 598 -8.10 -8.09 12.06
C LYS A 598 -6.79 -8.43 12.76
N ILE A 599 -6.00 -7.38 13.01
CA ILE A 599 -4.81 -7.44 13.87
C ILE A 599 -5.22 -7.41 15.33
N LEU A 600 -6.14 -6.51 15.72
CA LEU A 600 -6.67 -6.42 17.07
C LEU A 600 -8.18 -6.64 17.06
N ASP A 601 -8.65 -7.63 17.81
CA ASP A 601 -10.07 -7.94 17.96
C ASP A 601 -10.37 -8.62 19.30
N SER A 602 -11.65 -8.71 19.69
CA SER A 602 -12.06 -9.41 20.92
C SER A 602 -12.12 -10.94 20.76
N VAL A 603 -11.88 -11.46 19.55
CA VAL A 603 -11.87 -12.90 19.22
C VAL A 603 -10.73 -13.23 18.26
N ILE A 604 -10.21 -14.45 18.32
CA ILE A 604 -9.33 -14.97 17.27
C ILE A 604 -10.13 -15.10 15.97
N TYR A 605 -9.53 -14.73 14.85
CA TYR A 605 -10.17 -14.81 13.54
C TYR A 605 -10.63 -16.25 13.25
N LYS A 606 -11.91 -16.43 12.91
CA LYS A 606 -12.55 -17.76 12.85
C LYS A 606 -11.83 -18.76 11.94
N ARG A 607 -11.29 -18.31 10.79
CA ARG A 607 -10.53 -19.20 9.88
C ARG A 607 -9.23 -19.70 10.50
N ASP A 608 -8.62 -18.94 11.40
CA ASP A 608 -7.38 -19.33 12.05
C ASP A 608 -7.56 -20.43 13.12
N LEU A 609 -8.81 -20.69 13.54
CA LEU A 609 -9.17 -21.78 14.45
C LEU A 609 -9.63 -23.06 13.72
N ILE A 610 -9.92 -23.00 12.40
CA ILE A 610 -10.45 -24.16 11.67
C ILE A 610 -9.37 -25.24 11.58
N GLU A 611 -9.65 -26.39 12.20
CA GLU A 611 -8.79 -27.58 12.14
C GLU A 611 -7.35 -27.28 12.62
N LYS A 612 -7.20 -26.47 13.69
CA LYS A 612 -5.92 -26.19 14.37
C LYS A 612 -5.98 -26.47 15.88
N LEU A 613 -4.86 -26.95 16.41
CA LEU A 613 -4.58 -27.10 17.84
C LEU A 613 -4.22 -25.73 18.43
N VAL A 614 -4.67 -25.47 19.67
CA VAL A 614 -4.47 -24.21 20.39
C VAL A 614 -3.60 -24.45 21.61
N PHE A 615 -2.51 -23.68 21.73
CA PHE A 615 -1.60 -23.74 22.87
C PHE A 615 -1.53 -22.35 23.53
N GLU A 616 -1.80 -22.27 24.83
CA GLU A 616 -1.76 -21.04 25.64
C GLU A 616 -0.59 -21.09 26.63
N SER A 617 0.15 -19.98 26.81
CA SER A 617 1.16 -19.86 27.86
C SER A 617 0.54 -19.49 29.21
N GLU A 618 1.30 -19.69 30.29
CA GLU A 618 1.07 -18.92 31.51
C GLU A 618 1.20 -17.40 31.25
N ALA A 619 0.59 -16.60 32.11
CA ALA A 619 0.68 -15.14 32.03
C ALA A 619 2.13 -14.65 32.23
N PHE A 620 2.49 -13.55 31.57
CA PHE A 620 3.81 -12.96 31.67
C PHE A 620 3.93 -12.04 32.89
N ASN A 621 4.79 -12.42 33.85
CA ASN A 621 5.03 -11.64 35.08
C ASN A 621 5.56 -10.22 34.82
N ASP A 622 6.28 -10.03 33.70
CA ASP A 622 6.89 -8.76 33.28
C ASP A 622 6.54 -8.47 31.82
N SER A 623 6.46 -7.18 31.44
CA SER A 623 6.45 -6.77 30.03
C SER A 623 7.82 -6.96 29.38
N PHE A 624 7.84 -7.21 28.06
CA PHE A 624 9.07 -7.31 27.26
C PHE A 624 8.76 -7.01 25.80
N GLU A 625 9.78 -6.88 24.95
CA GLU A 625 9.60 -6.69 23.51
C GLU A 625 9.83 -8.00 22.76
N ILE A 626 8.90 -8.41 21.90
CA ILE A 626 9.19 -9.36 20.82
C ILE A 626 9.75 -8.54 19.67
N ASN A 627 10.98 -8.83 19.25
CA ASN A 627 11.63 -8.12 18.15
C ASN A 627 12.35 -9.13 17.24
N GLY A 628 11.67 -9.58 16.17
CA GLY A 628 12.25 -10.50 15.19
C GLY A 628 11.27 -11.49 14.57
N SER A 629 11.84 -12.44 13.81
CA SER A 629 11.15 -13.61 13.26
C SER A 629 11.25 -14.79 14.23
N PHE A 630 10.14 -15.47 14.50
CA PHE A 630 10.15 -16.70 15.31
C PHE A 630 10.74 -17.88 14.53
N THR A 631 11.31 -18.85 15.24
CA THR A 631 11.87 -20.08 14.66
C THR A 631 11.40 -21.29 15.47
N GLY A 632 11.74 -22.51 15.06
CA GLY A 632 11.35 -23.69 15.82
C GLY A 632 11.56 -25.01 15.08
N ASN A 633 11.15 -26.08 15.73
CA ASN A 633 11.16 -27.44 15.17
C ASN A 633 9.87 -28.13 15.60
N LEU A 634 9.08 -28.57 14.62
CA LEU A 634 7.94 -29.46 14.88
C LEU A 634 8.39 -30.90 14.64
N LYS A 635 8.08 -31.78 15.59
CA LYS A 635 8.26 -33.22 15.44
C LYS A 635 6.89 -33.85 15.19
N ALA A 636 6.77 -34.51 14.05
CA ALA A 636 5.51 -35.09 13.61
C ALA A 636 5.73 -36.46 12.98
N SER A 637 4.74 -37.34 13.10
CA SER A 637 4.61 -38.51 12.22
C SER A 637 3.22 -38.52 11.60
N ILE A 638 3.15 -38.72 10.29
CA ILE A 638 1.91 -38.71 9.51
C ILE A 638 1.69 -40.03 8.78
N ASN A 639 0.44 -40.41 8.50
CA ASN A 639 0.14 -41.58 7.66
C ASN A 639 0.48 -41.36 6.17
N LYS A 640 0.64 -40.11 5.73
CA LYS A 640 0.92 -39.71 4.34
C LYS A 640 2.41 -39.39 4.08
N LYS A 641 2.76 -38.93 2.86
CA LYS A 641 4.14 -38.59 2.45
C LYS A 641 4.49 -37.10 2.52
N ASP A 642 3.51 -36.23 2.69
CA ASP A 642 3.70 -34.79 2.77
C ASP A 642 2.50 -34.11 3.45
N MET A 643 2.70 -32.87 3.90
CA MET A 643 1.64 -31.96 4.35
C MET A 643 2.12 -30.51 4.29
N ASP A 644 1.19 -29.56 4.13
CA ASP A 644 1.50 -28.14 4.25
C ASP A 644 1.11 -27.67 5.67
N ILE A 645 2.07 -27.29 6.51
CA ILE A 645 1.85 -26.89 7.91
C ILE A 645 1.38 -25.43 8.02
N THR A 646 0.77 -25.06 9.15
CA THR A 646 0.40 -23.67 9.51
C THR A 646 0.75 -23.34 10.95
N ILE A 647 1.21 -22.12 11.20
CA ILE A 647 1.44 -21.55 12.54
C ILE A 647 0.95 -20.10 12.56
N ASN A 648 0.06 -19.77 13.50
CA ASN A 648 -0.26 -18.39 13.88
C ASN A 648 0.18 -18.12 15.31
N ILE A 649 0.55 -16.88 15.60
CA ILE A 649 0.90 -16.45 16.95
C ILE A 649 0.14 -15.17 17.31
N TYR A 650 -0.50 -15.17 18.48
CA TYR A 650 -1.21 -14.03 19.04
C TYR A 650 -0.67 -13.70 20.44
N GLU A 651 -0.73 -12.43 20.81
CA GLU A 651 -0.83 -12.03 22.20
C GLU A 651 -2.31 -12.01 22.59
N LYS A 652 -2.64 -12.58 23.75
CA LYS A 652 -3.92 -12.38 24.43
C LYS A 652 -3.66 -11.37 25.55
N LEU A 653 -4.22 -10.18 25.40
CA LEU A 653 -4.01 -9.04 26.30
C LEU A 653 -4.74 -9.26 27.64
N PRO A 654 -4.39 -8.52 28.72
CA PRO A 654 -5.05 -8.63 30.01
C PRO A 654 -6.55 -8.27 29.96
N ASN A 655 -6.96 -7.45 28.99
CA ASN A 655 -8.36 -7.10 28.74
C ASN A 655 -9.14 -8.17 27.94
N GLY A 656 -8.53 -9.32 27.64
CA GLY A 656 -9.13 -10.43 26.91
C GLY A 656 -9.12 -10.31 25.38
N GLN A 657 -8.64 -9.20 24.81
CA GLN A 657 -8.50 -9.05 23.36
C GLN A 657 -7.30 -9.84 22.82
N TYR A 658 -7.34 -10.15 21.52
CA TYR A 658 -6.29 -10.86 20.80
C TYR A 658 -5.61 -9.92 19.81
N PHE A 659 -4.28 -9.88 19.85
CA PHE A 659 -3.44 -9.16 18.91
C PHE A 659 -2.64 -10.15 18.06
N LYS A 660 -2.86 -10.16 16.74
CA LYS A 660 -2.15 -11.01 15.79
C LYS A 660 -0.72 -10.49 15.57
N LEU A 661 0.28 -11.23 16.06
CA LEU A 661 1.67 -10.76 16.10
C LEU A 661 2.33 -10.72 14.71
N THR A 662 1.97 -11.68 13.85
CA THR A 662 2.48 -11.82 12.48
C THR A 662 1.38 -12.34 11.57
N HIS A 663 1.55 -12.20 10.26
CA HIS A 663 0.89 -13.06 9.28
C HIS A 663 1.06 -14.56 9.60
N GLU A 664 0.15 -15.40 9.10
CA GLU A 664 0.30 -16.86 9.21
C GLU A 664 1.59 -17.33 8.53
N HIS A 665 2.38 -18.13 9.24
CA HIS A 665 3.43 -18.92 8.62
C HIS A 665 2.84 -20.24 8.13
N PHE A 666 2.91 -20.50 6.83
CA PHE A 666 2.63 -21.82 6.26
C PHE A 666 3.80 -22.34 5.43
N ALA A 667 4.00 -23.66 5.40
CA ALA A 667 5.14 -24.25 4.70
C ALA A 667 4.90 -25.70 4.31
N ARG A 668 5.38 -26.10 3.13
CA ARG A 668 5.41 -27.52 2.76
C ARG A 668 6.44 -28.28 3.58
N ALA A 669 6.01 -29.31 4.30
CA ALA A 669 6.86 -30.08 5.19
C ALA A 669 8.06 -30.70 4.45
N SER A 670 7.85 -31.21 3.23
CA SER A 670 8.90 -31.79 2.38
C SER A 670 9.95 -30.80 1.86
N TYR A 671 9.82 -29.49 2.12
CA TYR A 671 10.82 -28.45 1.79
C TYR A 671 11.38 -27.76 3.05
N SER A 672 11.06 -28.26 4.24
CA SER A 672 11.50 -27.65 5.50
C SER A 672 13.02 -27.71 5.71
N LYS A 673 13.69 -28.74 5.17
CA LYS A 673 15.17 -28.87 5.18
C LYS A 673 15.82 -27.92 4.18
N ASP A 674 15.42 -27.98 2.91
CA ASP A 674 15.89 -27.12 1.80
C ASP A 674 14.68 -26.73 0.92
N ASN A 675 14.59 -25.47 0.47
CA ASN A 675 13.51 -25.02 -0.42
C ASN A 675 13.80 -25.24 -1.91
N THR A 676 15.02 -25.64 -2.26
CA THR A 676 15.47 -25.96 -3.63
C THR A 676 15.36 -27.45 -3.97
N THR A 677 15.15 -28.33 -2.99
CA THR A 677 15.09 -29.79 -3.17
C THR A 677 14.01 -30.39 -2.28
N ARG A 678 13.13 -31.22 -2.84
CA ARG A 678 12.03 -31.85 -2.12
C ARG A 678 12.47 -33.17 -1.47
N ASP A 679 12.30 -33.29 -0.16
CA ASP A 679 12.56 -34.50 0.63
C ASP A 679 11.25 -34.95 1.29
N LEU A 680 10.60 -35.99 0.74
CA LEU A 680 9.29 -36.45 1.21
C LEU A 680 9.37 -37.06 2.63
N LEU A 681 8.31 -36.86 3.41
CA LEU A 681 8.18 -37.43 4.74
C LEU A 681 7.94 -38.94 4.61
N LYS A 682 8.48 -39.71 5.57
CA LYS A 682 8.29 -41.16 5.63
C LYS A 682 7.03 -41.48 6.45
N PRO A 683 6.01 -42.16 5.86
CA PRO A 683 4.81 -42.53 6.58
C PRO A 683 5.09 -43.23 7.91
N ASN A 684 4.39 -42.81 8.96
CA ASN A 684 4.48 -43.32 10.33
C ASN A 684 5.88 -43.27 10.97
N LYS A 685 6.82 -42.48 10.41
CA LYS A 685 8.10 -42.15 11.05
C LYS A 685 8.05 -40.72 11.62
N ILE A 686 8.84 -40.51 12.68
CA ILE A 686 8.96 -39.20 13.31
C ILE A 686 9.98 -38.38 12.53
N GLU A 687 9.49 -37.40 11.79
CA GLU A 687 10.28 -36.43 11.05
C GLU A 687 10.37 -35.11 11.84
N THR A 688 11.42 -34.33 11.57
CA THR A 688 11.56 -32.96 12.11
C THR A 688 11.34 -31.95 10.99
N ILE A 689 10.34 -31.10 11.18
CA ILE A 689 9.95 -30.03 10.27
C ILE A 689 10.49 -28.72 10.84
N HIS A 690 11.48 -28.15 10.16
CA HIS A 690 12.16 -26.92 10.59
C HIS A 690 11.32 -25.68 10.28
N ILE A 691 11.06 -24.87 11.31
CA ILE A 691 10.33 -23.59 11.19
C ILE A 691 11.34 -22.46 11.04
N LYS A 692 11.37 -21.87 9.84
CA LYS A 692 12.32 -20.84 9.41
C LYS A 692 11.64 -19.88 8.42
N ASN A 693 12.29 -18.74 8.15
CA ASN A 693 11.80 -17.71 7.21
C ASN A 693 10.38 -17.20 7.53
N THR A 694 10.04 -17.10 8.83
CA THR A 694 8.78 -16.54 9.31
C THR A 694 8.81 -15.02 9.26
N PHE A 695 7.63 -14.39 9.32
CA PHE A 695 7.51 -12.94 9.31
C PHE A 695 8.16 -12.30 10.55
N PHE A 696 8.83 -11.18 10.33
CA PHE A 696 9.37 -10.31 11.37
C PHE A 696 8.26 -9.46 11.98
N THR A 697 8.28 -9.27 13.30
CA THR A 697 7.45 -8.28 14.00
C THR A 697 8.23 -7.57 15.10
N SER A 698 7.78 -6.39 15.50
CA SER A 698 8.26 -5.67 16.68
C SER A 698 7.09 -5.16 17.50
N ARG A 699 6.98 -5.62 18.76
CA ARG A 699 5.86 -5.29 19.65
C ARG A 699 6.27 -5.41 21.11
N LYS A 700 5.81 -4.46 21.93
CA LYS A 700 5.82 -4.62 23.38
C LYS A 700 4.67 -5.53 23.80
N ILE A 701 5.00 -6.65 24.43
CA ILE A 701 4.08 -7.55 25.12
C ILE A 701 3.87 -7.00 26.52
N GLU A 702 2.62 -6.82 26.90
CA GLU A 702 2.28 -6.26 28.20
C GLU A 702 2.42 -7.30 29.31
N LYS A 703 2.59 -6.79 30.54
CA LYS A 703 2.49 -7.63 31.74
C LYS A 703 1.09 -8.26 31.80
N ASP A 704 1.00 -9.47 32.33
CA ASP A 704 -0.19 -10.31 32.49
C ASP A 704 -0.83 -10.77 31.16
N SER A 705 -0.29 -10.37 30.01
CA SER A 705 -0.60 -10.97 28.70
C SER A 705 -0.21 -12.45 28.65
N LYS A 706 -0.80 -13.18 27.71
CA LYS A 706 -0.44 -14.57 27.37
C LYS A 706 -0.07 -14.68 25.89
N LEU A 707 0.76 -15.67 25.57
CA LEU A 707 1.05 -16.07 24.21
C LEU A 707 0.09 -17.20 23.79
N ILE A 708 -0.49 -17.09 22.59
CA ILE A 708 -1.31 -18.12 21.97
C ILE A 708 -0.65 -18.56 20.67
N ILE A 709 -0.42 -19.87 20.51
CA ILE A 709 0.06 -20.47 19.26
C ILE A 709 -1.03 -21.38 18.70
N LEU A 710 -1.35 -21.20 17.42
CA LEU A 710 -2.27 -22.06 16.67
C LEU A 710 -1.47 -22.89 15.67
N LEU A 711 -1.51 -24.21 15.77
CA LEU A 711 -0.79 -25.16 14.90
C LEU A 711 -1.78 -26.05 14.16
N GLY A 712 -1.63 -26.22 12.85
CA GLY A 712 -2.42 -27.19 12.09
C GLY A 712 -1.92 -27.35 10.66
N VAL A 713 -2.80 -27.78 9.76
CA VAL A 713 -2.50 -28.02 8.34
C VAL A 713 -3.24 -27.02 7.46
N ARG A 714 -2.57 -26.61 6.37
CA ARG A 714 -3.06 -25.63 5.43
C ARG A 714 -4.09 -26.27 4.50
N LYS A 715 -5.36 -26.00 4.78
CA LYS A 715 -6.52 -26.45 3.98
C LYS A 715 -7.44 -25.25 3.77
N SER A 716 -7.25 -24.52 2.67
CA SER A 716 -7.98 -23.26 2.43
C SER A 716 -7.98 -22.89 0.92
N PRO A 717 -9.03 -22.23 0.39
CA PRO A 717 -9.16 -21.89 -1.05
C PRO A 717 -8.12 -20.91 -1.61
N ASP A 718 -7.30 -20.27 -0.77
CA ASP A 718 -6.34 -19.22 -1.11
C ASP A 718 -4.90 -19.74 -1.31
N VAL A 719 -4.73 -21.08 -1.41
CA VAL A 719 -3.49 -21.78 -1.71
C VAL A 719 -3.79 -23.10 -2.45
N GLN A 720 -2.80 -23.68 -3.14
CA GLN A 720 -2.90 -25.06 -3.62
C GLN A 720 -3.04 -26.05 -2.45
N ILE A 721 -3.91 -27.06 -2.58
CA ILE A 721 -4.14 -28.06 -1.53
C ILE A 721 -3.20 -29.26 -1.67
N ASN A 722 -2.36 -29.50 -0.67
CA ASN A 722 -1.54 -30.71 -0.53
C ASN A 722 -2.37 -31.84 0.12
N TYR A 723 -2.75 -32.85 -0.64
CA TYR A 723 -3.46 -34.05 -0.19
C TYR A 723 -2.53 -35.13 0.37
N GLY A 724 -1.21 -34.93 0.27
CA GLY A 724 -0.16 -35.72 0.92
C GLY A 724 0.34 -36.94 0.14
N THR A 725 0.04 -37.06 -1.16
CA THR A 725 0.39 -38.28 -1.93
C THR A 725 1.88 -38.37 -2.27
N GLY A 726 2.57 -37.23 -2.29
CA GLY A 726 3.95 -37.08 -2.75
C GLY A 726 4.10 -36.77 -4.24
N LYS A 727 3.00 -36.72 -5.02
CA LYS A 727 2.96 -36.16 -6.38
C LYS A 727 3.28 -34.66 -6.38
N ASP A 728 3.38 -34.04 -7.55
CA ASP A 728 3.26 -32.59 -7.61
C ASP A 728 1.87 -32.16 -7.10
N VAL A 729 1.86 -31.27 -6.10
CA VAL A 729 0.64 -30.76 -5.47
C VAL A 729 -0.23 -29.98 -6.47
N SER A 730 0.35 -29.47 -7.56
CA SER A 730 -0.41 -28.83 -8.63
C SER A 730 -1.25 -29.81 -9.48
N GLU A 731 -0.97 -31.11 -9.38
CA GLU A 731 -1.69 -32.18 -10.08
C GLU A 731 -2.65 -32.97 -9.17
N GLU A 732 -2.50 -32.88 -7.85
CA GLU A 732 -3.35 -33.58 -6.88
C GLU A 732 -4.80 -33.06 -6.90
N THR A 733 -5.74 -33.96 -6.60
CA THR A 733 -7.19 -33.72 -6.69
C THR A 733 -7.92 -34.24 -5.45
N ILE A 734 -9.21 -33.93 -5.30
CA ILE A 734 -10.04 -34.52 -4.24
C ILE A 734 -10.18 -36.05 -4.33
N ALA A 735 -9.88 -36.66 -5.48
CA ALA A 735 -9.79 -38.13 -5.59
C ALA A 735 -8.59 -38.72 -4.83
N ASP A 736 -7.61 -37.90 -4.43
CA ASP A 736 -6.49 -38.25 -3.56
C ASP A 736 -6.82 -38.09 -2.06
N ALA A 737 -8.01 -37.57 -1.72
CA ALA A 737 -8.48 -37.34 -0.34
C ALA A 737 -9.10 -38.58 0.34
N LYS A 738 -8.96 -39.79 -0.23
CA LYS A 738 -9.65 -41.02 0.22
C LYS A 738 -9.45 -41.35 1.69
N GLU A 739 -8.21 -41.20 2.15
CA GLU A 739 -7.83 -41.35 3.56
C GLU A 739 -7.62 -39.95 4.15
N PRO A 740 -8.14 -39.67 5.36
CA PRO A 740 -7.74 -38.49 6.13
C PRO A 740 -6.22 -38.46 6.35
N LEU A 741 -5.68 -37.25 6.53
CA LEU A 741 -4.32 -37.08 7.03
C LEU A 741 -4.36 -37.20 8.56
N GLU A 742 -3.83 -38.30 9.08
CA GLU A 742 -3.62 -38.51 10.51
C GLU A 742 -2.23 -37.97 10.90
N ILE A 743 -2.16 -37.21 12.00
CA ILE A 743 -0.93 -36.55 12.46
C ILE A 743 -0.73 -36.81 13.94
N LYS A 744 0.46 -37.28 14.32
CA LYS A 744 0.93 -37.29 15.71
C LYS A 744 1.92 -36.14 15.91
N TRP A 745 1.48 -35.10 16.60
CA TRP A 745 2.32 -33.96 16.99
C TRP A 745 3.02 -34.27 18.32
N TYR A 746 4.34 -34.45 18.31
CA TYR A 746 5.11 -34.79 19.52
C TYR A 746 5.39 -33.55 20.36
N ASN A 747 5.26 -33.67 21.69
CA ASN A 747 5.36 -32.52 22.60
C ASN A 747 6.79 -32.00 22.84
N ASP A 748 7.82 -32.66 22.31
CA ASP A 748 9.17 -32.08 22.21
C ASP A 748 9.37 -31.21 20.96
N SER A 749 8.30 -30.94 20.20
CA SER A 749 8.17 -29.80 19.30
C SER A 749 8.26 -28.48 20.06
N TYR A 750 8.90 -27.47 19.47
CA TYR A 750 9.06 -26.16 20.11
C TYR A 750 9.06 -24.99 19.12
N ILE A 751 8.72 -23.81 19.64
CA ILE A 751 8.89 -22.50 19.01
C ILE A 751 9.84 -21.64 19.86
N GLU A 752 10.71 -20.89 19.20
CA GLU A 752 11.65 -19.92 19.78
C GLU A 752 11.31 -18.51 19.26
N ILE A 753 11.02 -17.60 20.19
CA ILE A 753 10.66 -16.21 19.92
C ILE A 753 11.83 -15.31 20.35
N PRO A 754 12.37 -14.46 19.45
CA PRO A 754 13.40 -13.48 19.81
C PRO A 754 12.78 -12.35 20.64
N ILE A 755 13.41 -12.05 21.78
CA ILE A 755 12.96 -10.99 22.68
C ILE A 755 14.09 -10.06 23.10
N SER A 756 13.70 -8.84 23.45
CA SER A 756 14.49 -7.87 24.20
C SER A 756 13.81 -7.67 25.55
N LYS A 757 14.56 -7.87 26.64
CA LYS A 757 14.15 -7.43 27.99
C LYS A 757 15.02 -6.24 28.37
N GLU A 758 14.37 -5.16 28.79
CA GLU A 758 15.03 -4.01 29.45
C GLU A 758 15.69 -4.45 30.77
#